data_AF-A0A5C1QMN9-F1
#
_entry.id   AF-A0A5C1QMN9-F1
#
_cell.length_a   1.000
_cell.length_b   1.000
_cell.length_c   1.000
_cell.angle_alpha   90.00
_cell.angle_beta   90.00
_cell.angle_gamma   90.00
#
_symmetry.space_group_name_H-M   'P 1'
#
loop_
_entity.id
_entity.type
_entity.pdbx_description
1 polymer ?
#
loop_
_entity_poly.entity_id
_entity_poly.type
_entity_poly.pdbx_seq_one_letter_code
_entity_poly.pdbx_strand_id
1 'polypeptide(L)'
;MRTLGRTNESHRIFHLGPECYILYLGSDRDDDDPFLRIGNTSDLPEVLHKITSRIILTSSYTGNPFLEVEYARHNKLSYLGDVDVIEHFRKFFHGLNLPARELNDYRQVKTRENRHNLYFYNNGNIHLNFDNTLLFDLHKREKEDLHINQRCDSIKALLLKNPLRYTREELNKSGFFISENGNFYLMHKNWISLDMENQYFASLASQGIDPDEVNSVFTHIPEENMNYSEREALVQIIKRRALRNKDIIVLTTRKDITDHLLHLFPEGSKASTVQPFLMEPGETLNRGTMTAEVKEGTLLIQFGDKNNLIVPFDSTGSGIPRWAGWHVSQDRKVLTHRTEDGNETAIKTLQGIPFILEDTIPQGATLISKYLTFLHPYLESWEGRDSWKSLYDLEDSVKSFFDGADSESIPSIPNDVTVMTPGLEYLFLHNVKTLITQKSKVLAQHIITKLEEILSSMSEPSPMLPVLGDLYSGKEGPFVLYRISSSKLNPYNFKKAQEICKQMKKIQTPEQDVYISEKKRLQALLENLYGAGPAVTARVAVPPVKKSSTTSEQSAASPESKPAEERPNRGFDQKPAPKNHSKKRPRRSFLWILLLLLLLAGAVAAFFLLPIGSFSERGKNPSGASDASVQSNIGTGNLENEGELPGKTGSQSQSDGGQNAENNDSLSQENSLNAEATAPINNEAGTSGEGTAGEGTAGEGTAGEGTAGEGTAGEGTAGEGTAGEGTAGETGAATVKSTEADVIDEPIVETERRPQTREEALAYLEIENITITLVDIHLVSNDIAVKNGYRDLDYKVFEGNNPNWIYTGNVLEMPDGTEYTVQRGDSIWFIASRMIRRELETDLLRLAELETRFNEPGIDEAEMTSIQEELESMALRTKSEQLRERITNQLNSGL
;
A
#
# COMPACT_ATOMS: atom_id res chain seq x y z
N MET A 1 -0.33 -38.28 -35.78
CA MET A 1 -0.64 -39.09 -34.58
C MET A 1 0.59 -39.50 -33.77
N ARG A 2 1.76 -39.81 -34.36
CA ARG A 2 3.04 -39.92 -33.60
C ARG A 2 3.66 -38.57 -33.15
N THR A 3 2.86 -37.49 -33.12
CA THR A 3 3.36 -36.10 -33.15
C THR A 3 3.00 -35.26 -31.92
N LEU A 4 2.21 -35.78 -30.97
CA LEU A 4 1.95 -35.11 -29.69
C LEU A 4 3.03 -35.37 -28.63
N GLY A 5 3.80 -36.46 -28.74
CA GLY A 5 5.04 -36.66 -27.97
C GLY A 5 6.24 -35.82 -28.43
N ARG A 6 5.99 -34.84 -29.31
CA ARG A 6 6.98 -33.89 -29.86
C ARG A 6 6.39 -32.48 -30.03
N THR A 7 5.35 -32.14 -29.27
CA THR A 7 4.91 -30.75 -29.15
C THR A 7 6.01 -29.91 -28.52
N ASN A 8 6.13 -28.66 -28.98
CA ASN A 8 7.03 -27.66 -28.39
C ASN A 8 6.77 -27.60 -26.88
N GLU A 9 7.82 -27.58 -26.06
CA GLU A 9 7.73 -27.72 -24.59
C GLU A 9 6.73 -26.72 -23.96
N SER A 10 6.62 -25.52 -24.55
CA SER A 10 5.64 -24.48 -24.22
C SER A 10 4.16 -24.91 -24.26
N HIS A 11 3.79 -25.99 -24.96
CA HIS A 11 2.40 -26.44 -25.04
C HIS A 11 1.95 -27.31 -23.86
N ARG A 12 2.83 -27.65 -22.92
CA ARG A 12 2.48 -28.49 -21.76
C ARG A 12 1.94 -27.71 -20.56
N ILE A 13 2.12 -26.40 -20.52
CA ILE A 13 1.60 -25.51 -19.47
C ILE A 13 0.35 -24.82 -20.02
N PHE A 14 -0.70 -24.69 -19.22
CA PHE A 14 -1.93 -23.98 -19.56
C PHE A 14 -2.19 -22.89 -18.53
N HIS A 15 -2.36 -21.66 -19.02
CA HIS A 15 -2.56 -20.47 -18.20
C HIS A 15 -4.06 -20.19 -18.07
N LEU A 16 -4.67 -20.51 -16.92
CA LEU A 16 -6.11 -20.33 -16.72
C LEU A 16 -6.44 -19.00 -16.02
N GLY A 17 -5.44 -18.33 -15.46
CA GLY A 17 -5.53 -17.00 -14.90
C GLY A 17 -4.13 -16.51 -14.49
N PRO A 18 -4.02 -15.26 -13.98
CA PRO A 18 -2.72 -14.69 -13.59
C PRO A 18 -1.94 -15.55 -12.59
N GLU A 19 -2.64 -16.28 -11.73
CA GLU A 19 -2.06 -17.15 -10.71
C GLU A 19 -2.61 -18.58 -10.77
N CYS A 20 -2.97 -19.08 -11.95
CA CYS A 20 -3.47 -20.45 -12.13
C CYS A 20 -2.84 -21.17 -13.32
N TYR A 21 -2.11 -22.24 -13.02
CA TYR A 21 -1.37 -23.04 -13.98
C TYR A 21 -1.76 -24.51 -13.90
N ILE A 22 -2.03 -25.10 -15.06
CA ILE A 22 -2.21 -26.55 -15.22
C ILE A 22 -1.07 -27.07 -16.09
N LEU A 23 -0.34 -28.09 -15.63
CA LEU A 23 0.83 -28.62 -16.30
C LEU A 23 0.60 -30.10 -16.64
N TYR A 24 0.68 -30.44 -17.92
CA TYR A 24 0.51 -31.80 -18.41
C TYR A 24 1.83 -32.57 -18.40
N LEU A 25 1.97 -33.44 -17.39
CA LEU A 25 3.12 -34.32 -17.20
C LEU A 25 3.01 -35.63 -17.98
N GLY A 26 1.81 -35.94 -18.47
CA GLY A 26 1.50 -37.16 -19.21
C GLY A 26 2.41 -37.40 -20.41
N SER A 27 2.72 -38.67 -20.58
CA SER A 27 3.62 -39.24 -21.58
C SER A 27 2.87 -40.19 -22.51
N ASP A 28 1.96 -40.97 -21.93
CA ASP A 28 1.11 -41.94 -22.60
C ASP A 28 -0.37 -41.67 -22.24
N ARG A 29 -1.31 -42.25 -22.97
CA ARG A 29 -2.76 -42.00 -22.77
C ARG A 29 -3.32 -42.63 -21.48
N ASP A 30 -2.61 -43.63 -20.97
CA ASP A 30 -3.02 -44.44 -19.82
C ASP A 30 -2.27 -44.04 -18.53
N ASP A 31 -1.61 -42.86 -18.52
CA ASP A 31 -1.00 -42.30 -17.31
C ASP A 31 -2.10 -41.87 -16.32
N ASP A 32 -2.09 -42.44 -15.11
CA ASP A 32 -2.97 -42.05 -14.00
C ASP A 32 -2.69 -40.60 -13.56
N ASP A 33 -3.75 -39.80 -13.39
CA ASP A 33 -3.72 -38.39 -12.95
C ASP A 33 -2.63 -37.49 -13.62
N PRO A 34 -2.58 -37.35 -14.96
CA PRO A 34 -1.41 -36.83 -15.68
C PRO A 34 -1.18 -35.30 -15.57
N PHE A 35 -1.94 -34.62 -14.71
CA PHE A 35 -1.89 -33.17 -14.51
C PHE A 35 -1.30 -32.79 -13.14
N LEU A 36 -0.60 -31.66 -13.13
CA LEU A 36 -0.16 -30.94 -11.94
C LEU A 36 -0.79 -29.54 -11.94
N ARG A 37 -1.24 -29.05 -10.79
CA ARG A 37 -1.82 -27.69 -10.64
C ARG A 37 -0.95 -26.81 -9.75
N ILE A 38 -0.84 -25.53 -10.09
CA ILE A 38 -0.27 -24.48 -9.22
C ILE A 38 -1.28 -23.33 -9.17
N GLY A 39 -1.75 -22.97 -7.97
CA GLY A 39 -2.81 -21.98 -7.76
C GLY A 39 -4.18 -22.36 -8.32
N ASN A 40 -5.09 -21.39 -8.42
CA ASN A 40 -6.50 -21.60 -8.79
C ASN A 40 -7.15 -20.34 -9.42
N THR A 41 -8.33 -20.55 -10.01
CA THR A 41 -9.23 -19.54 -10.58
C THR A 41 -10.66 -20.05 -10.39
N SER A 42 -11.64 -19.16 -10.21
CA SER A 42 -13.03 -19.53 -9.87
C SER A 42 -13.72 -20.40 -10.93
N ASP A 43 -13.25 -20.35 -12.17
CA ASP A 43 -13.82 -21.01 -13.34
C ASP A 43 -13.09 -22.32 -13.73
N LEU A 44 -12.36 -22.92 -12.80
CA LEU A 44 -11.60 -24.16 -12.99
C LEU A 44 -12.51 -25.34 -13.44
N PRO A 45 -12.20 -26.04 -14.56
CA PRO A 45 -13.01 -27.16 -15.03
C PRO A 45 -13.12 -28.32 -14.03
N GLU A 46 -14.35 -28.74 -13.69
CA GLU A 46 -14.63 -29.78 -12.67
C GLU A 46 -13.83 -31.09 -12.86
N VAL A 47 -13.60 -31.49 -14.11
CA VAL A 47 -12.85 -32.70 -14.47
C VAL A 47 -11.45 -32.68 -13.85
N LEU A 48 -10.80 -31.52 -13.76
CA LEU A 48 -9.45 -31.38 -13.23
C LEU A 48 -9.36 -31.76 -11.74
N HIS A 49 -10.42 -31.60 -10.94
CA HIS A 49 -10.40 -32.03 -9.54
C HIS A 49 -10.25 -33.56 -9.38
N LYS A 50 -10.56 -34.33 -10.43
CA LYS A 50 -10.50 -35.80 -10.44
C LYS A 50 -9.20 -36.35 -11.05
N ILE A 51 -8.57 -35.62 -11.98
CA ILE A 51 -7.41 -36.08 -12.77
C ILE A 51 -6.11 -35.30 -12.49
N THR A 52 -6.11 -34.39 -11.52
CA THR A 52 -4.89 -33.70 -11.05
C THR A 52 -4.21 -34.55 -9.99
N SER A 53 -3.00 -35.02 -10.26
CA SER A 53 -2.24 -35.86 -9.32
C SER A 53 -1.95 -35.12 -8.03
N ARG A 54 -1.44 -33.89 -8.16
CA ARG A 54 -1.00 -33.03 -7.07
C ARG A 54 -1.19 -31.54 -7.38
N ILE A 55 -1.50 -30.80 -6.34
CA ILE A 55 -1.54 -29.33 -6.31
C ILE A 55 -0.29 -28.87 -5.57
N ILE A 56 0.48 -27.98 -6.19
CA ILE A 56 1.68 -27.41 -5.58
C ILE A 56 1.28 -26.19 -4.75
N LEU A 57 1.63 -26.24 -3.46
CA LEU A 57 1.52 -25.13 -2.53
C LEU A 57 2.82 -24.32 -2.55
N THR A 58 2.70 -23.00 -2.65
CA THR A 58 3.81 -22.07 -2.80
C THR A 58 3.91 -21.13 -1.60
N SER A 59 5.11 -20.66 -1.28
CA SER A 59 5.31 -19.68 -0.19
C SER A 59 4.75 -18.29 -0.52
N SER A 60 4.52 -17.98 -1.81
CA SER A 60 3.84 -16.76 -2.27
C SER A 60 2.30 -16.86 -2.25
N TYR A 61 1.74 -17.99 -1.81
CA TYR A 61 0.30 -18.29 -1.81
C TYR A 61 -0.35 -18.05 -3.19
N THR A 62 0.29 -18.55 -4.25
CA THR A 62 -0.16 -18.43 -5.65
C THR A 62 -1.61 -18.90 -5.79
N GLY A 63 -2.49 -18.04 -6.33
CA GLY A 63 -3.94 -18.23 -6.35
C GLY A 63 -4.62 -17.66 -5.10
N ASN A 64 -5.82 -18.14 -4.83
CA ASN A 64 -6.64 -17.75 -3.68
C ASN A 64 -6.81 -18.94 -2.71
N PRO A 65 -6.26 -18.87 -1.48
CA PRO A 65 -6.42 -19.93 -0.49
C PRO A 65 -7.87 -20.21 -0.06
N PHE A 66 -8.74 -19.19 0.00
CA PHE A 66 -10.15 -19.33 0.38
C PHE A 66 -10.95 -20.04 -0.72
N LEU A 67 -10.62 -19.80 -1.99
CA LEU A 67 -11.18 -20.58 -3.11
C LEU A 67 -10.72 -22.05 -3.04
N GLU A 68 -9.50 -22.31 -2.58
CA GLU A 68 -9.00 -23.68 -2.40
C GLU A 68 -9.75 -24.44 -1.30
N VAL A 69 -10.18 -23.76 -0.22
CA VAL A 69 -11.07 -24.32 0.81
C VAL A 69 -12.38 -24.81 0.20
N GLU A 70 -12.99 -24.01 -0.67
CA GLU A 70 -14.24 -24.37 -1.36
C GLU A 70 -14.07 -25.64 -2.21
N TYR A 71 -12.95 -25.78 -2.91
CA TYR A 71 -12.63 -26.99 -3.67
C TYR A 71 -12.31 -28.20 -2.78
N ALA A 72 -11.58 -28.01 -1.67
CA ALA A 72 -11.23 -29.07 -0.72
C ALA A 72 -12.45 -29.61 0.05
N ARG A 73 -13.45 -28.77 0.36
CA ARG A 73 -14.72 -29.21 0.97
C ARG A 73 -15.45 -30.25 0.12
N HIS A 74 -15.36 -30.14 -1.21
CA HIS A 74 -16.10 -30.99 -2.15
C HIS A 74 -15.26 -32.12 -2.78
N ASN A 75 -13.92 -32.02 -2.75
CA ASN A 75 -13.02 -32.94 -3.44
C ASN A 75 -11.86 -33.39 -2.54
N LYS A 76 -11.54 -34.69 -2.54
CA LYS A 76 -10.37 -35.23 -1.81
C LYS A 76 -9.09 -34.98 -2.62
N LEU A 77 -8.56 -33.78 -2.52
CA LEU A 77 -7.41 -33.29 -3.29
C LEU A 77 -6.07 -33.68 -2.65
N SER A 78 -4.99 -33.70 -3.45
CA SER A 78 -3.63 -34.03 -3.00
C SER A 78 -2.71 -32.83 -3.10
N TYR A 79 -1.99 -32.52 -2.02
CA TYR A 79 -1.15 -31.34 -1.89
C TYR A 79 0.33 -31.71 -1.69
N LEU A 80 1.21 -30.94 -2.34
CA LEU A 80 2.66 -31.07 -2.27
C LEU A 80 3.29 -29.69 -2.14
N GLY A 81 4.31 -29.53 -1.31
CA GLY A 81 5.00 -28.25 -1.14
C GLY A 81 6.33 -28.36 -0.39
N ASP A 82 6.89 -27.20 -0.07
CA ASP A 82 7.99 -27.07 0.87
C ASP A 82 7.54 -27.43 2.30
N VAL A 83 8.51 -27.74 3.17
CA VAL A 83 8.29 -28.22 4.54
C VAL A 83 7.41 -27.27 5.35
N ASP A 84 7.81 -26.00 5.40
CA ASP A 84 7.16 -24.99 6.25
C ASP A 84 5.75 -24.68 5.73
N VAL A 85 5.60 -24.58 4.40
CA VAL A 85 4.31 -24.39 3.72
C VAL A 85 3.37 -25.57 4.02
N ILE A 86 3.86 -26.81 3.96
CA ILE A 86 3.06 -28.00 4.21
C ILE A 86 2.71 -28.17 5.69
N GLU A 87 3.61 -27.82 6.63
CA GLU A 87 3.28 -27.85 8.06
C GLU A 87 2.18 -26.83 8.38
N HIS A 88 2.31 -25.62 7.85
CA HIS A 88 1.31 -24.55 7.95
C HIS A 88 -0.04 -25.01 7.36
N PHE A 89 -0.07 -25.49 6.12
CA PHE A 89 -1.32 -25.95 5.49
C PHE A 89 -1.91 -27.19 6.18
N ARG A 90 -1.10 -27.99 6.89
CA ARG A 90 -1.62 -29.10 7.72
C ARG A 90 -2.40 -28.57 8.92
N LYS A 91 -1.90 -27.53 9.60
CA LYS A 91 -2.61 -26.85 10.70
C LYS A 91 -3.92 -26.23 10.18
N PHE A 92 -3.86 -25.59 9.01
CA PHE A 92 -5.02 -25.02 8.32
C PHE A 92 -6.11 -26.06 8.00
N PHE A 93 -5.76 -27.14 7.29
CA PHE A 93 -6.72 -28.20 6.93
C PHE A 93 -7.28 -28.91 8.17
N HIS A 94 -6.48 -29.09 9.21
CA HIS A 94 -6.94 -29.70 10.46
C HIS A 94 -7.95 -28.81 11.20
N GLY A 95 -7.63 -27.53 11.39
CA GLY A 95 -8.51 -26.58 12.07
C GLY A 95 -9.88 -26.41 11.39
N LEU A 96 -9.89 -26.43 10.05
CA LEU A 96 -11.11 -26.31 9.25
C LEU A 96 -11.80 -27.66 8.94
N ASN A 97 -11.32 -28.77 9.52
CA ASN A 97 -11.81 -30.13 9.27
C ASN A 97 -11.90 -30.53 7.77
N LEU A 98 -10.96 -30.05 6.95
CA LEU A 98 -10.97 -30.24 5.50
C LEU A 98 -10.38 -31.60 5.11
N PRO A 99 -11.02 -32.34 4.18
CA PRO A 99 -10.49 -33.62 3.72
C PRO A 99 -9.38 -33.42 2.67
N ALA A 100 -8.27 -34.14 2.82
CA ALA A 100 -7.23 -34.27 1.80
C ALA A 100 -6.94 -35.76 1.49
N ARG A 101 -6.59 -36.08 0.24
CA ARG A 101 -6.08 -37.39 -0.19
C ARG A 101 -4.62 -37.57 0.23
N GLU A 102 -3.80 -36.53 0.05
CA GLU A 102 -2.41 -36.44 0.51
C GLU A 102 -2.08 -35.00 0.93
N LEU A 103 -1.20 -34.81 1.90
CA LEU A 103 -0.66 -33.49 2.28
C LEU A 103 0.81 -33.65 2.73
N ASN A 104 1.68 -33.72 1.73
CA ASN A 104 3.05 -34.24 1.84
C ASN A 104 4.09 -33.15 1.53
N ASP A 105 5.20 -33.12 2.27
CA ASP A 105 6.36 -32.31 1.87
C ASP A 105 7.25 -33.06 0.87
N TYR A 106 8.08 -32.34 0.11
CA TYR A 106 8.89 -32.92 -0.95
C TYR A 106 9.84 -34.06 -0.51
N ARG A 107 10.24 -34.11 0.77
CA ARG A 107 11.15 -35.16 1.31
C ARG A 107 10.43 -36.50 1.45
N GLN A 108 9.10 -36.49 1.51
CA GLN A 108 8.25 -37.68 1.65
C GLN A 108 7.99 -38.35 0.29
N VAL A 109 8.31 -37.68 -0.82
CA VAL A 109 8.17 -38.20 -2.18
C VAL A 109 9.44 -38.97 -2.57
N LYS A 110 9.31 -40.27 -2.84
CA LYS A 110 10.43 -41.10 -3.31
C LYS A 110 10.89 -40.65 -4.70
N THR A 111 12.13 -40.18 -4.81
CA THR A 111 12.80 -39.95 -6.10
C THR A 111 12.99 -41.26 -6.84
N ARG A 112 12.31 -41.38 -7.98
CA ARG A 112 12.59 -42.39 -9.03
C ARG A 112 13.36 -41.69 -10.16
N GLU A 113 13.97 -42.46 -11.05
CA GLU A 113 14.42 -41.95 -12.36
C GLU A 113 13.20 -41.60 -13.21
N ASN A 114 12.59 -40.44 -12.93
CA ASN A 114 11.41 -39.93 -13.61
C ASN A 114 11.81 -38.88 -14.66
N ARG A 115 10.99 -38.80 -15.72
CA ARG A 115 11.08 -37.75 -16.76
C ARG A 115 10.75 -36.34 -16.26
N HIS A 116 10.29 -36.20 -15.02
CA HIS A 116 9.85 -34.93 -14.44
C HIS A 116 10.48 -34.76 -13.06
N ASN A 117 11.15 -33.63 -12.84
CA ASN A 117 11.80 -33.27 -11.58
C ASN A 117 11.27 -31.90 -11.10
N LEU A 118 10.79 -31.84 -9.86
CA LEU A 118 10.31 -30.63 -9.22
C LEU A 118 11.32 -30.20 -8.15
N TYR A 119 11.81 -28.97 -8.25
CA TYR A 119 12.78 -28.37 -7.33
C TYR A 119 12.14 -27.24 -6.54
N PHE A 120 12.25 -27.31 -5.21
CA PHE A 120 11.90 -26.23 -4.29
C PHE A 120 13.19 -25.52 -3.87
N TYR A 121 13.20 -24.18 -3.93
CA TYR A 121 14.34 -23.37 -3.56
C TYR A 121 14.06 -22.55 -2.30
N ASN A 122 15.06 -22.36 -1.45
CA ASN A 122 14.97 -21.62 -0.18
C ASN A 122 14.49 -20.15 -0.32
N ASN A 123 14.44 -19.61 -1.53
CA ASN A 123 13.93 -18.27 -1.82
C ASN A 123 12.45 -18.26 -2.25
N GLY A 124 11.75 -19.39 -2.14
CA GLY A 124 10.36 -19.57 -2.55
C GLY A 124 10.17 -20.01 -4.01
N ASN A 125 11.22 -20.01 -4.84
CA ASN A 125 11.06 -20.37 -6.24
C ASN A 125 10.80 -21.88 -6.40
N ILE A 126 10.09 -22.23 -7.47
CA ILE A 126 9.79 -23.60 -7.86
C ILE A 126 10.15 -23.77 -9.33
N HIS A 127 11.04 -24.73 -9.62
CA HIS A 127 11.35 -25.15 -10.99
C HIS A 127 10.76 -26.53 -11.25
N LEU A 128 10.01 -26.68 -12.35
CA LEU A 128 9.66 -27.99 -12.89
C LEU A 128 10.49 -28.23 -14.15
N ASN A 129 11.27 -29.31 -14.17
CA ASN A 129 11.98 -29.77 -15.35
C ASN A 129 11.29 -31.00 -15.95
N PHE A 130 11.23 -31.07 -17.28
CA PHE A 130 10.76 -32.22 -18.06
C PHE A 130 11.90 -32.67 -19.01
N ASP A 131 12.28 -33.95 -18.99
CA ASP A 131 13.41 -34.53 -19.75
C ASP A 131 14.73 -33.73 -19.65
N ASN A 132 14.97 -33.12 -18.48
CA ASN A 132 16.06 -32.18 -18.15
C ASN A 132 15.98 -30.76 -18.76
N THR A 133 14.95 -30.42 -19.53
CA THR A 133 14.65 -29.02 -19.88
C THR A 133 13.82 -28.36 -18.78
N LEU A 134 14.07 -27.08 -18.49
CA LEU A 134 13.22 -26.27 -17.62
C LEU A 134 11.88 -26.00 -18.30
N LEU A 135 10.80 -26.54 -17.74
CA LEU A 135 9.45 -26.34 -18.23
C LEU A 135 8.79 -25.12 -17.58
N PHE A 136 8.85 -25.01 -16.24
CA PHE A 136 8.20 -23.95 -15.46
C PHE A 136 9.14 -23.36 -14.41
N ASP A 137 9.11 -22.04 -14.23
CA ASP A 137 9.82 -21.27 -13.20
C ASP A 137 8.83 -20.29 -12.56
N LEU A 138 8.54 -20.46 -11.27
CA LEU A 138 7.51 -19.68 -10.56
C LEU A 138 7.85 -18.19 -10.53
N HIS A 139 9.06 -17.81 -10.14
CA HIS A 139 9.47 -16.39 -10.06
C HIS A 139 9.50 -15.71 -11.43
N LYS A 140 9.74 -16.48 -12.51
CA LYS A 140 9.60 -15.97 -13.87
C LYS A 140 8.12 -15.68 -14.18
N ARG A 141 7.21 -16.61 -13.86
CA ARG A 141 5.77 -16.42 -14.11
C ARG A 141 5.11 -15.38 -13.21
N GLU A 142 5.55 -15.25 -11.96
CA GLU A 142 5.16 -14.16 -11.05
C GLU A 142 5.32 -12.78 -11.69
N LYS A 143 6.37 -12.61 -12.51
CA LYS A 143 6.64 -11.40 -13.28
C LYS A 143 5.85 -11.32 -14.57
N GLU A 144 5.94 -12.37 -15.40
CA GLU A 144 5.35 -12.37 -16.76
C GLU A 144 3.82 -12.36 -16.76
N ASP A 145 3.15 -13.04 -15.83
CA ASP A 145 1.69 -13.07 -15.71
C ASP A 145 1.12 -11.96 -14.80
N LEU A 146 1.98 -11.10 -14.25
CA LEU A 146 1.62 -10.04 -13.30
C LEU A 146 0.79 -10.58 -12.12
N HIS A 147 1.38 -11.49 -11.33
CA HIS A 147 0.86 -11.90 -10.01
C HIS A 147 0.61 -10.68 -9.15
N ILE A 148 -0.28 -10.78 -8.16
CA ILE A 148 -0.80 -9.61 -7.42
C ILE A 148 0.32 -8.69 -6.91
N ASN A 149 1.41 -9.24 -6.38
CA ASN A 149 2.52 -8.45 -5.86
C ASN A 149 3.28 -7.69 -6.95
N GLN A 150 3.58 -8.34 -8.09
CA GLN A 150 4.21 -7.67 -9.22
C GLN A 150 3.29 -6.60 -9.81
N ARG A 151 1.99 -6.87 -9.88
CA ARG A 151 0.99 -5.91 -10.37
C ARG A 151 0.92 -4.67 -9.47
N CYS A 152 0.83 -4.87 -8.15
CA CYS A 152 0.87 -3.82 -7.16
C CYS A 152 2.20 -3.04 -7.21
N ASP A 153 3.35 -3.71 -7.40
CA ASP A 153 4.65 -3.04 -7.53
C ASP A 153 4.75 -2.19 -8.80
N SER A 154 4.24 -2.68 -9.94
CA SER A 154 4.18 -1.92 -11.19
C SER A 154 3.28 -0.69 -11.07
N ILE A 155 2.11 -0.82 -10.43
CA ILE A 155 1.20 0.30 -10.13
C ILE A 155 1.86 1.28 -9.13
N LYS A 156 2.53 0.78 -8.10
CA LYS A 156 3.24 1.57 -7.09
C LYS A 156 4.36 2.41 -7.71
N ALA A 157 5.13 1.83 -8.64
CA ALA A 157 6.15 2.53 -9.39
C ALA A 157 5.59 3.65 -10.28
N LEU A 158 4.38 3.48 -10.83
CA LEU A 158 3.65 4.53 -11.54
C LEU A 158 3.14 5.63 -10.59
N LEU A 159 2.59 5.26 -9.42
CA LEU A 159 2.12 6.22 -8.41
C LEU A 159 3.25 7.15 -7.93
N LEU A 160 4.44 6.59 -7.70
CA LEU A 160 5.62 7.39 -7.32
C LEU A 160 6.08 8.37 -8.41
N LYS A 161 5.65 8.19 -9.67
CA LYS A 161 5.87 9.13 -10.78
C LYS A 161 4.73 10.15 -10.97
N ASN A 162 3.57 9.95 -10.33
CA ASN A 162 2.45 10.89 -10.38
C ASN A 162 2.81 12.18 -9.59
N PRO A 163 2.82 13.37 -10.22
CA PRO A 163 3.14 14.63 -9.55
C PRO A 163 2.00 15.16 -8.66
N LEU A 164 0.76 14.68 -8.86
CA LEU A 164 -0.44 15.10 -8.14
C LEU A 164 -0.93 14.06 -7.13
N ARG A 165 -0.09 13.08 -6.76
CA ARG A 165 -0.41 12.17 -5.65
C ARG A 165 -0.49 12.94 -4.33
N TYR A 166 -1.33 12.47 -3.42
CA TYR A 166 -1.31 12.92 -2.03
C TYR A 166 -0.06 12.39 -1.32
N THR A 167 0.42 13.17 -0.37
CA THR A 167 1.47 12.80 0.59
C THR A 167 0.85 12.14 1.81
N ARG A 168 1.68 11.38 2.55
CA ARG A 168 1.26 10.77 3.80
C ARG A 168 0.91 11.81 4.88
N GLU A 169 1.58 12.97 4.86
CA GLU A 169 1.38 14.05 5.83
C GLU A 169 -0.01 14.70 5.68
N GLU A 170 -0.45 14.96 4.45
CA GLU A 170 -1.80 15.44 4.14
C GLU A 170 -2.89 14.47 4.61
N LEU A 171 -2.64 13.17 4.48
CA LEU A 171 -3.60 12.08 4.73
C LEU A 171 -3.50 11.46 6.15
N ASN A 172 -2.63 11.99 7.01
CA ASN A 172 -2.42 11.48 8.38
C ASN A 172 -3.44 12.01 9.41
N LYS A 173 -4.31 12.93 9.02
CA LYS A 173 -5.38 13.51 9.87
C LYS A 173 -6.57 12.55 10.02
N SER A 174 -7.40 12.80 11.04
CA SER A 174 -8.70 12.15 11.18
C SER A 174 -9.64 12.54 10.05
N GLY A 175 -10.28 11.57 9.41
CA GLY A 175 -11.11 11.82 8.24
C GLY A 175 -11.61 10.54 7.58
N PHE A 176 -12.11 10.68 6.36
CA PHE A 176 -12.56 9.57 5.53
C PHE A 176 -12.38 9.89 4.04
N PHE A 177 -12.41 8.84 3.23
CA PHE A 177 -12.30 8.93 1.78
C PHE A 177 -13.34 8.01 1.15
N ILE A 178 -14.07 8.53 0.15
CA ILE A 178 -15.04 7.78 -0.64
C ILE A 178 -14.49 7.72 -2.06
N SER A 179 -14.14 6.52 -2.54
CA SER A 179 -13.56 6.35 -3.88
C SER A 179 -14.56 6.66 -5.01
N GLU A 180 -14.06 6.87 -6.23
CA GLU A 180 -14.82 6.89 -7.49
C GLU A 180 -15.87 5.76 -7.60
N ASN A 181 -15.57 4.59 -7.03
CA ASN A 181 -16.42 3.41 -7.07
C ASN A 181 -17.38 3.30 -5.87
N GLY A 182 -17.45 4.33 -5.01
CA GLY A 182 -18.30 4.38 -3.81
C GLY A 182 -17.74 3.70 -2.56
N ASN A 183 -16.63 2.95 -2.66
CA ASN A 183 -16.02 2.28 -1.50
C ASN A 183 -15.53 3.29 -0.44
N PHE A 184 -15.83 3.02 0.83
CA PHE A 184 -15.51 3.89 1.96
C PHE A 184 -14.23 3.46 2.72
N TYR A 185 -13.40 4.46 3.05
CA TYR A 185 -12.16 4.31 3.80
C TYR A 185 -12.10 5.32 4.96
N LEU A 186 -11.64 4.90 6.12
CA LEU A 186 -11.35 5.75 7.28
C LEU A 186 -9.87 6.15 7.30
N MET A 187 -9.58 7.36 7.73
CA MET A 187 -8.24 7.94 7.81
C MET A 187 -7.94 8.32 9.26
N HIS A 188 -6.91 7.72 9.87
CA HIS A 188 -6.40 8.14 11.19
C HIS A 188 -4.94 7.66 11.41
N LYS A 189 -3.95 8.34 10.81
CA LYS A 189 -2.51 7.93 10.72
C LYS A 189 -2.23 6.59 10.03
N ASN A 190 -3.29 5.81 9.84
CA ASN A 190 -3.42 4.45 9.35
C ASN A 190 -4.80 4.39 8.67
N TRP A 191 -4.95 3.60 7.62
CA TRP A 191 -6.21 3.55 6.86
C TRP A 191 -6.97 2.23 7.08
N ILE A 192 -8.27 2.35 7.32
CA ILE A 192 -9.22 1.24 7.46
C ILE A 192 -10.14 1.24 6.25
N SER A 193 -10.15 0.17 5.45
CA SER A 193 -11.16 -0.03 4.40
C SER A 193 -12.43 -0.59 5.04
N LEU A 194 -13.59 0.01 4.79
CA LEU A 194 -14.88 -0.55 5.21
C LEU A 194 -15.56 -1.33 4.08
N ASP A 195 -15.36 -0.88 2.85
CA ASP A 195 -15.80 -1.56 1.63
C ASP A 195 -14.53 -1.85 0.80
N MET A 196 -14.27 -3.10 0.42
CA MET A 196 -13.05 -3.50 -0.32
C MET A 196 -13.35 -4.05 -1.71
N GLU A 197 -12.60 -3.57 -2.70
CA GLU A 197 -12.76 -3.92 -4.11
C GLU A 197 -11.63 -4.85 -4.60
N ASN A 198 -11.95 -5.81 -5.49
CA ASN A 198 -11.02 -6.75 -6.14
C ASN A 198 -9.85 -6.07 -6.89
N GLN A 199 -9.89 -4.74 -7.05
CA GLN A 199 -8.83 -3.94 -7.68
C GLN A 199 -8.50 -2.66 -6.89
N TYR A 200 -8.74 -2.65 -5.57
CA TYR A 200 -8.55 -1.50 -4.68
C TYR A 200 -7.19 -0.80 -4.87
N PHE A 201 -6.12 -1.56 -5.09
CA PHE A 201 -4.76 -1.03 -5.22
C PHE A 201 -4.62 -0.11 -6.43
N ALA A 202 -5.22 -0.48 -7.56
CA ALA A 202 -5.22 0.35 -8.75
C ALA A 202 -6.20 1.52 -8.63
N SER A 203 -7.37 1.28 -8.04
CA SER A 203 -8.41 2.29 -7.78
C SER A 203 -7.83 3.45 -6.96
N LEU A 204 -7.31 3.18 -5.76
CA LEU A 204 -6.69 4.18 -4.87
C LEU A 204 -5.49 4.88 -5.52
N ALA A 205 -4.57 4.14 -6.15
CA ALA A 205 -3.40 4.72 -6.81
C ALA A 205 -3.77 5.67 -7.96
N SER A 206 -4.86 5.38 -8.69
CA SER A 206 -5.34 6.24 -9.78
C SER A 206 -5.97 7.55 -9.29
N GLN A 207 -6.45 7.58 -8.05
CA GLN A 207 -6.91 8.76 -7.32
C GLN A 207 -5.79 9.41 -6.49
N GLY A 208 -4.52 9.06 -6.76
CA GLY A 208 -3.35 9.65 -6.11
C GLY A 208 -3.10 9.22 -4.66
N ILE A 209 -3.86 8.26 -4.13
CA ILE A 209 -3.71 7.75 -2.77
C ILE A 209 -2.75 6.55 -2.75
N ASP A 210 -1.93 6.44 -1.72
CA ASP A 210 -1.05 5.30 -1.51
C ASP A 210 -1.81 4.08 -0.93
N PRO A 211 -2.01 2.99 -1.70
CA PRO A 211 -2.78 1.85 -1.22
C PRO A 211 -2.02 1.03 -0.16
N ASP A 212 -0.71 1.21 -0.02
CA ASP A 212 0.09 0.56 1.03
C ASP A 212 -0.11 1.22 2.42
N GLU A 213 -0.85 2.34 2.52
CA GLU A 213 -1.29 2.96 3.78
C GLU A 213 -2.51 2.24 4.39
N VAL A 214 -3.29 1.52 3.57
CA VAL A 214 -4.36 0.63 4.06
C VAL A 214 -3.72 -0.52 4.83
N ASN A 215 -4.04 -0.60 6.12
CA ASN A 215 -3.47 -1.57 7.05
C ASN A 215 -4.55 -2.28 7.89
N SER A 216 -5.81 -1.92 7.69
CA SER A 216 -6.95 -2.52 8.35
C SER A 216 -8.09 -2.69 7.35
N VAL A 217 -8.87 -3.75 7.48
CA VAL A 217 -10.08 -4.01 6.69
C VAL A 217 -11.19 -4.40 7.65
N PHE A 218 -12.37 -3.83 7.47
CA PHE A 218 -13.59 -4.26 8.14
C PHE A 218 -14.41 -5.16 7.21
N THR A 219 -14.93 -6.27 7.74
CA THR A 219 -15.89 -7.12 7.03
C THR A 219 -16.89 -7.74 7.98
N HIS A 220 -18.18 -7.63 7.64
CA HIS A 220 -19.30 -8.19 8.41
C HIS A 220 -19.99 -9.35 7.68
N ILE A 221 -19.60 -9.60 6.41
CA ILE A 221 -20.28 -10.57 5.54
C ILE A 221 -19.74 -11.97 5.85
N PRO A 222 -20.59 -12.98 6.15
CA PRO A 222 -20.19 -14.39 6.22
C PRO A 222 -19.33 -14.83 5.03
N GLU A 223 -18.29 -15.64 5.25
CA GLU A 223 -17.46 -16.14 4.14
C GLU A 223 -18.29 -16.88 3.08
N GLU A 224 -19.27 -17.68 3.51
CA GLU A 224 -20.19 -18.41 2.61
C GLU A 224 -21.04 -17.49 1.72
N ASN A 225 -21.27 -16.25 2.14
CA ASN A 225 -22.07 -15.26 1.43
C ASN A 225 -21.22 -14.21 0.70
N MET A 226 -19.93 -14.10 0.99
CA MET A 226 -19.05 -13.19 0.25
C MET A 226 -19.00 -13.58 -1.22
N ASN A 227 -19.22 -12.59 -2.08
CA ASN A 227 -19.04 -12.77 -3.51
C ASN A 227 -17.54 -12.90 -3.85
N TYR A 228 -17.25 -13.34 -5.08
CA TYR A 228 -15.88 -13.56 -5.53
C TYR A 228 -15.01 -12.29 -5.45
N SER A 229 -15.59 -11.12 -5.74
CA SER A 229 -14.88 -9.83 -5.70
C SER A 229 -14.41 -9.47 -4.29
N GLU A 230 -15.27 -9.67 -3.28
CA GLU A 230 -14.96 -9.42 -1.86
C GLU A 230 -13.88 -10.37 -1.34
N ARG A 231 -14.01 -11.68 -1.61
CA ARG A 231 -13.00 -12.69 -1.22
C ARG A 231 -11.64 -12.43 -1.88
N GLU A 232 -11.63 -12.09 -3.17
CA GLU A 232 -10.40 -11.70 -3.87
C GLU A 232 -9.78 -10.44 -3.24
N ALA A 233 -10.57 -9.40 -2.98
CA ALA A 233 -10.08 -8.15 -2.40
C ALA A 233 -9.37 -8.37 -1.06
N LEU A 234 -10.00 -9.13 -0.14
CA LEU A 234 -9.45 -9.48 1.16
C LEU A 234 -8.15 -10.30 1.03
N VAL A 235 -8.12 -11.28 0.13
CA VAL A 235 -6.92 -12.11 -0.09
C VAL A 235 -5.78 -11.32 -0.71
N GLN A 236 -6.06 -10.41 -1.65
CA GLN A 236 -5.04 -9.58 -2.30
C GLN A 236 -4.35 -8.63 -1.32
N ILE A 237 -5.10 -7.95 -0.44
CA ILE A 237 -4.49 -7.08 0.58
C ILE A 237 -3.70 -7.89 1.61
N ILE A 238 -4.22 -9.04 2.06
CA ILE A 238 -3.50 -9.90 3.00
C ILE A 238 -2.17 -10.39 2.38
N LYS A 239 -2.19 -10.90 1.15
CA LYS A 239 -0.97 -11.32 0.43
C LYS A 239 0.02 -10.15 0.26
N ARG A 240 -0.47 -8.96 -0.13
CA ARG A 240 0.33 -7.74 -0.28
C ARG A 240 1.04 -7.36 1.02
N ARG A 241 0.34 -7.41 2.15
CA ARG A 241 0.83 -7.03 3.48
C ARG A 241 1.78 -8.09 4.05
N ALA A 242 1.39 -9.37 3.99
CA ALA A 242 2.19 -10.52 4.41
C ALA A 242 3.55 -10.57 3.71
N LEU A 243 3.58 -10.52 2.37
CA LEU A 243 4.82 -10.61 1.59
C LEU A 243 5.71 -9.36 1.68
N ARG A 244 5.19 -8.27 2.25
CA ARG A 244 5.95 -7.06 2.61
C ARG A 244 6.39 -7.04 4.08
N ASN A 245 6.10 -8.07 4.87
CA ASN A 245 6.30 -8.12 6.32
C ASN A 245 5.70 -6.88 7.03
N LYS A 246 4.49 -6.48 6.63
CA LYS A 246 3.76 -5.35 7.20
C LYS A 246 2.41 -5.81 7.75
N ASP A 247 2.10 -5.51 9.01
CA ASP A 247 0.89 -6.00 9.67
C ASP A 247 -0.41 -5.61 8.95
N ILE A 248 -1.42 -6.47 8.97
CA ILE A 248 -2.78 -6.23 8.45
C ILE A 248 -3.80 -6.67 9.50
N ILE A 249 -4.70 -5.77 9.88
CA ILE A 249 -5.76 -6.04 10.85
C ILE A 249 -7.05 -6.37 10.07
N VAL A 250 -7.69 -7.50 10.38
CA VAL A 250 -8.99 -7.85 9.81
C VAL A 250 -10.04 -7.72 10.91
N LEU A 251 -10.70 -6.57 10.95
CA LEU A 251 -11.81 -6.28 11.84
C LEU A 251 -13.05 -7.01 11.33
N THR A 252 -13.72 -7.80 12.16
CA THR A 252 -14.89 -8.54 11.70
C THR A 252 -15.89 -8.85 12.80
N THR A 253 -17.18 -8.90 12.46
CA THR A 253 -18.23 -9.47 13.33
C THR A 253 -18.38 -10.99 13.16
N ARG A 254 -17.54 -11.62 12.31
CA ARG A 254 -17.66 -13.01 11.88
C ARG A 254 -16.54 -13.88 12.43
N LYS A 255 -16.90 -14.77 13.36
CA LYS A 255 -15.96 -15.71 13.96
C LYS A 255 -15.35 -16.69 12.95
N ASP A 256 -16.11 -17.12 11.93
CA ASP A 256 -15.64 -17.97 10.84
C ASP A 256 -14.41 -17.38 10.13
N ILE A 257 -14.43 -16.08 9.82
CA ILE A 257 -13.30 -15.37 9.19
C ILE A 257 -12.09 -15.32 10.13
N THR A 258 -12.31 -15.00 11.41
CA THR A 258 -11.26 -14.98 12.44
C THR A 258 -10.59 -16.36 12.58
N ASP A 259 -11.39 -17.42 12.73
CA ASP A 259 -10.89 -18.79 12.85
C ASP A 259 -10.12 -19.19 11.58
N HIS A 260 -10.64 -18.92 10.38
CA HIS A 260 -9.96 -19.21 9.12
C HIS A 260 -8.61 -18.48 8.99
N LEU A 261 -8.56 -17.19 9.35
CA LEU A 261 -7.33 -16.39 9.27
C LEU A 261 -6.28 -16.81 10.31
N LEU A 262 -6.67 -17.13 11.54
CA LEU A 262 -5.74 -17.66 12.55
C LEU A 262 -5.10 -18.98 12.12
N HIS A 263 -5.86 -19.82 11.41
CA HIS A 263 -5.36 -21.09 10.89
C HIS A 263 -4.52 -20.94 9.61
N LEU A 264 -4.79 -19.93 8.78
CA LEU A 264 -4.07 -19.61 7.53
C LEU A 264 -2.89 -18.65 7.73
N PHE A 265 -2.77 -18.01 8.89
CA PHE A 265 -1.65 -17.13 9.25
C PHE A 265 -1.34 -17.25 10.75
N PRO A 266 -0.99 -18.45 11.24
CA PRO A 266 -0.76 -18.71 12.65
C PRO A 266 0.45 -17.94 13.17
N GLU A 267 0.40 -17.54 14.43
CA GLU A 267 1.49 -16.84 15.10
C GLU A 267 2.76 -17.71 15.16
N GLY A 268 3.77 -17.29 14.41
CA GLY A 268 5.12 -17.83 14.51
C GLY A 268 5.91 -17.18 15.64
N SER A 269 7.17 -17.61 15.82
CA SER A 269 8.12 -16.99 16.76
C SER A 269 8.54 -15.56 16.40
N LYS A 270 8.04 -15.03 15.27
CA LYS A 270 7.91 -13.60 14.96
C LYS A 270 6.41 -13.36 14.80
N ALA A 271 5.89 -12.31 15.46
CA ALA A 271 4.45 -12.02 15.53
C ALA A 271 3.77 -12.10 14.15
N SER A 272 2.54 -12.64 14.11
CA SER A 272 1.83 -12.82 12.83
C SER A 272 1.59 -11.48 12.15
N THR A 273 1.89 -11.44 10.86
CA THR A 273 1.61 -10.30 9.99
C THR A 273 0.11 -10.09 9.76
N VAL A 274 -0.74 -11.08 10.10
CA VAL A 274 -2.20 -11.00 9.95
C VAL A 274 -2.85 -11.09 11.33
N GLN A 275 -3.61 -10.05 11.69
CA GLN A 275 -4.24 -9.89 13.00
C GLN A 275 -5.76 -9.82 12.83
N PRO A 276 -6.48 -10.97 12.81
CA PRO A 276 -7.93 -10.94 12.86
C PRO A 276 -8.38 -10.44 14.24
N PHE A 277 -9.39 -9.57 14.24
CA PHE A 277 -9.98 -8.98 15.44
C PHE A 277 -11.49 -9.13 15.33
N LEU A 278 -12.04 -10.03 16.14
CA LEU A 278 -13.49 -10.16 16.28
C LEU A 278 -14.00 -8.89 16.98
N MET A 279 -15.16 -8.39 16.56
CA MET A 279 -15.85 -7.26 17.20
C MET A 279 -17.12 -7.79 17.82
N GLU A 280 -17.01 -8.38 19.01
CA GLU A 280 -18.18 -8.82 19.78
C GLU A 280 -18.97 -7.60 20.34
N PRO A 281 -20.26 -7.75 20.68
CA PRO A 281 -21.05 -6.64 21.24
C PRO A 281 -20.42 -6.07 22.52
N GLY A 282 -20.10 -4.77 22.50
CA GLY A 282 -19.39 -4.08 23.60
C GLY A 282 -17.86 -4.12 23.49
N GLU A 283 -17.29 -4.83 22.51
CA GLU A 283 -15.86 -4.84 22.25
C GLU A 283 -15.43 -3.62 21.43
N THR A 284 -14.44 -2.88 21.94
CA THR A 284 -13.98 -1.62 21.34
C THR A 284 -12.54 -1.74 20.85
N LEU A 285 -12.33 -1.50 19.56
CA LEU A 285 -11.00 -1.33 18.98
C LEU A 285 -10.44 0.04 19.36
N ASN A 286 -9.31 0.08 20.07
CA ASN A 286 -8.61 1.30 20.44
C ASN A 286 -7.35 1.52 19.59
N ARG A 287 -7.27 2.64 18.87
CA ARG A 287 -6.11 3.02 18.03
C ARG A 287 -5.77 4.50 18.20
N GLY A 288 -4.94 4.80 19.20
CA GLY A 288 -4.52 6.18 19.49
C GLY A 288 -5.68 7.00 20.07
N THR A 289 -6.14 8.01 19.33
CA THR A 289 -7.34 8.80 19.69
C THR A 289 -8.58 8.38 18.90
N MET A 290 -8.50 7.27 18.14
CA MET A 290 -9.65 6.67 17.47
C MET A 290 -10.14 5.45 18.24
N THR A 291 -11.43 5.40 18.55
CA THR A 291 -12.13 4.20 19.01
C THR A 291 -13.08 3.71 17.92
N ALA A 292 -13.34 2.41 17.85
CA ALA A 292 -14.37 1.85 16.98
C ALA A 292 -15.10 0.67 17.65
N GLU A 293 -16.42 0.68 17.60
CA GLU A 293 -17.29 -0.30 18.26
C GLU A 293 -18.48 -0.66 17.34
N VAL A 294 -18.93 -1.90 17.38
CA VAL A 294 -20.14 -2.34 16.68
C VAL A 294 -21.36 -2.27 17.60
N LYS A 295 -22.38 -1.52 17.18
CA LYS A 295 -23.66 -1.37 17.87
C LYS A 295 -24.81 -1.37 16.86
N GLU A 296 -25.84 -2.18 17.08
CA GLU A 296 -27.11 -2.10 16.32
C GLU A 296 -26.93 -2.12 14.77
N GLY A 297 -26.11 -3.04 14.25
CA GLY A 297 -25.84 -3.15 12.80
C GLY A 297 -25.00 -2.01 12.20
N THR A 298 -24.40 -1.20 13.08
CA THR A 298 -23.72 0.05 12.75
C THR A 298 -22.33 0.07 13.38
N LEU A 299 -21.34 0.56 12.62
CA LEU A 299 -19.98 0.79 13.11
C LEU A 299 -19.89 2.24 13.59
N LEU A 300 -19.74 2.42 14.91
CA LEU A 300 -19.50 3.71 15.53
C LEU A 300 -17.99 3.92 15.65
N ILE A 301 -17.47 4.92 14.95
CA ILE A 301 -16.07 5.37 15.08
C ILE A 301 -16.07 6.71 15.80
N GLN A 302 -15.21 6.90 16.78
CA GLN A 302 -15.04 8.19 17.47
C GLN A 302 -13.61 8.68 17.28
N PHE A 303 -13.44 9.93 16.82
CA PHE A 303 -12.14 10.59 16.76
C PHE A 303 -12.07 11.64 17.89
N GLY A 304 -11.43 11.27 19.00
CA GLY A 304 -11.46 12.06 20.24
C GLY A 304 -12.88 12.26 20.77
N ASP A 305 -13.07 13.33 21.55
CA ASP A 305 -14.29 13.52 22.36
C ASP A 305 -15.51 14.06 21.57
N LYS A 306 -15.37 14.38 20.27
CA LYS A 306 -16.35 15.22 19.55
C LYS A 306 -16.76 14.74 18.17
N ASN A 307 -15.93 13.98 17.47
CA ASN A 307 -16.19 13.59 16.08
C ASN A 307 -16.59 12.12 15.99
N ASN A 308 -17.87 11.85 16.25
CA ASN A 308 -18.47 10.55 15.98
C ASN A 308 -18.77 10.42 14.48
N LEU A 309 -18.40 9.29 13.89
CA LEU A 309 -18.76 8.87 12.54
C LEU A 309 -19.53 7.55 12.65
N ILE A 310 -20.77 7.57 12.20
CA ILE A 310 -21.76 6.50 12.29
C ILE A 310 -21.89 5.89 10.89
N VAL A 311 -21.38 4.67 10.71
CA VAL A 311 -21.37 3.98 9.43
C VAL A 311 -22.27 2.73 9.50
N PRO A 312 -23.50 2.78 8.94
CA PRO A 312 -24.33 1.58 8.84
C PRO A 312 -23.68 0.59 7.88
N PHE A 313 -23.74 -0.69 8.26
CA PHE A 313 -23.29 -1.81 7.43
C PHE A 313 -24.37 -2.90 7.29
N ASP A 314 -25.27 -3.04 8.27
CA ASP A 314 -26.45 -3.90 8.16
C ASP A 314 -27.67 -3.12 7.62
N SER A 315 -28.59 -3.81 6.95
CA SER A 315 -29.84 -3.29 6.40
C SER A 315 -31.10 -3.80 7.11
N THR A 316 -30.94 -4.64 8.15
CA THR A 316 -32.03 -5.34 8.87
C THR A 316 -32.89 -4.46 9.80
N GLY A 317 -33.47 -3.39 9.26
CA GLY A 317 -34.75 -2.82 9.74
C GLY A 317 -34.77 -2.11 11.11
N SER A 318 -33.70 -2.13 11.90
CA SER A 318 -33.59 -1.41 13.18
C SER A 318 -33.62 0.12 13.03
N GLY A 319 -33.38 0.62 11.81
CA GLY A 319 -33.17 2.03 11.53
C GLY A 319 -31.75 2.48 11.85
N ILE A 320 -31.29 3.56 11.21
CA ILE A 320 -30.00 4.15 11.54
C ILE A 320 -30.11 4.75 12.96
N PRO A 321 -29.20 4.40 13.90
CA PRO A 321 -29.27 4.88 15.27
C PRO A 321 -29.28 6.41 15.36
N ARG A 322 -30.10 7.00 16.24
CA ARG A 322 -30.27 8.46 16.33
C ARG A 322 -29.16 9.18 17.12
N TRP A 323 -27.93 8.68 17.09
CA TRP A 323 -26.80 9.25 17.85
C TRP A 323 -26.28 10.55 17.22
N ALA A 324 -25.77 11.46 18.04
CA ALA A 324 -25.13 12.69 17.55
C ALA A 324 -23.80 12.39 16.83
N GLY A 325 -23.54 13.08 15.72
CA GLY A 325 -22.36 12.91 14.87
C GLY A 325 -22.68 12.80 13.38
N TRP A 326 -21.71 12.34 12.60
CA TRP A 326 -21.78 12.22 11.15
C TRP A 326 -22.32 10.85 10.72
N HIS A 327 -23.49 10.81 10.10
CA HIS A 327 -24.11 9.61 9.56
C HIS A 327 -23.76 9.46 8.07
N VAL A 328 -23.13 8.36 7.69
CA VAL A 328 -22.87 8.03 6.29
C VAL A 328 -24.09 7.29 5.72
N SER A 329 -24.67 7.76 4.62
CA SER A 329 -25.75 7.03 3.95
C SER A 329 -25.31 5.64 3.49
N GLN A 330 -26.24 4.71 3.38
CA GLN A 330 -25.92 3.33 2.95
C GLN A 330 -25.38 3.29 1.51
N ASP A 331 -25.79 4.22 0.65
CA ASP A 331 -25.25 4.36 -0.72
C ASP A 331 -23.95 5.18 -0.80
N ARG A 332 -23.43 5.64 0.35
CA ARG A 332 -22.20 6.44 0.51
C ARG A 332 -22.18 7.77 -0.28
N LYS A 333 -23.34 8.34 -0.64
CA LYS A 333 -23.44 9.62 -1.40
C LYS A 333 -23.82 10.84 -0.56
N VAL A 334 -24.37 10.61 0.63
CA VAL A 334 -24.87 11.67 1.51
C VAL A 334 -24.26 11.49 2.89
N LEU A 335 -23.76 12.59 3.44
CA LEU A 335 -23.29 12.67 4.81
C LEU A 335 -24.25 13.55 5.60
N THR A 336 -24.90 13.01 6.62
CA THR A 336 -25.85 13.75 7.47
C THR A 336 -25.25 13.97 8.84
N HIS A 337 -24.94 15.21 9.21
CA HIS A 337 -24.62 15.52 10.61
C HIS A 337 -25.91 15.59 11.42
N ARG A 338 -25.94 14.96 12.60
CA ARG A 338 -27.00 15.05 13.60
C ARG A 338 -26.45 15.72 14.86
N THR A 339 -27.06 16.81 15.32
CA THR A 339 -26.71 17.44 16.61
C THR A 339 -27.29 16.66 17.80
N GLU A 340 -26.84 16.99 19.02
CA GLU A 340 -27.44 16.43 20.25
C GLU A 340 -28.94 16.76 20.38
N ASP A 341 -29.36 17.95 19.93
CA ASP A 341 -30.78 18.35 19.84
C ASP A 341 -31.58 17.60 18.76
N GLY A 342 -30.93 16.72 18.00
CA GLY A 342 -31.56 15.94 16.92
C GLY A 342 -31.74 16.68 15.59
N ASN A 343 -31.18 17.89 15.44
CA ASN A 343 -31.21 18.60 14.15
C ASN A 343 -30.30 17.88 13.14
N GLU A 344 -30.84 17.57 11.96
CA GLU A 344 -30.12 16.91 10.87
C GLU A 344 -29.78 17.90 9.76
N THR A 345 -28.59 17.76 9.16
CA THR A 345 -28.19 18.51 7.96
C THR A 345 -27.37 17.63 7.04
N ALA A 346 -27.84 17.49 5.80
CA ALA A 346 -27.23 16.66 4.78
C ALA A 346 -26.25 17.46 3.90
N ILE A 347 -25.10 16.86 3.62
CA ILE A 347 -24.08 17.34 2.69
C ILE A 347 -23.89 16.29 1.60
N LYS A 348 -23.87 16.72 0.34
CA LYS A 348 -23.49 15.87 -0.79
C LYS A 348 -21.98 15.62 -0.74
N THR A 349 -21.57 14.36 -0.72
CA THR A 349 -20.15 13.99 -0.81
C THR A 349 -19.68 14.01 -2.27
N LEU A 350 -18.49 14.54 -2.53
CA LEU A 350 -17.78 14.36 -3.80
C LEU A 350 -16.93 13.09 -3.74
N GLN A 351 -17.06 12.23 -4.74
CA GLN A 351 -16.29 10.98 -4.81
C GLN A 351 -14.87 11.23 -5.34
N GLY A 352 -13.91 10.45 -4.86
CA GLY A 352 -12.49 10.58 -5.17
C GLY A 352 -11.77 11.76 -4.50
N ILE A 353 -12.41 12.44 -3.53
CA ILE A 353 -11.81 13.51 -2.74
C ILE A 353 -11.74 13.08 -1.26
N PRO A 354 -10.58 13.16 -0.58
CA PRO A 354 -10.47 12.92 0.86
C PRO A 354 -11.12 14.05 1.69
N PHE A 355 -11.87 13.67 2.72
CA PHE A 355 -12.50 14.56 3.68
C PHE A 355 -11.76 14.51 5.02
N ILE A 356 -11.37 15.69 5.50
CA ILE A 356 -10.65 15.87 6.77
C ILE A 356 -11.61 16.43 7.80
N LEU A 357 -11.71 15.81 8.98
CA LEU A 357 -12.48 16.35 10.10
C LEU A 357 -11.66 17.45 10.79
N GLU A 358 -12.16 18.68 10.77
CA GLU A 358 -11.47 19.85 11.33
C GLU A 358 -12.24 20.43 12.54
N ASP A 359 -11.57 20.47 13.69
CA ASP A 359 -12.20 20.86 14.98
C ASP A 359 -12.41 22.38 15.13
N THR A 360 -11.71 23.21 14.35
CA THR A 360 -11.70 24.66 14.52
C THR A 360 -11.88 25.41 13.20
N ILE A 361 -12.97 26.18 13.10
CA ILE A 361 -13.29 27.00 11.94
C ILE A 361 -12.41 28.27 11.95
N PRO A 362 -11.60 28.54 10.90
CA PRO A 362 -10.87 29.80 10.76
C PRO A 362 -11.83 31.00 10.68
N GLN A 363 -11.40 32.19 11.13
CA GLN A 363 -12.27 33.38 11.12
C GLN A 363 -11.85 34.42 10.08
N GLY A 364 -12.86 35.12 9.53
CA GLY A 364 -12.71 36.29 8.67
C GLY A 364 -11.84 36.06 7.43
N ALA A 365 -10.97 37.02 7.14
CA ALA A 365 -10.09 37.02 5.97
C ALA A 365 -9.20 35.76 5.85
N THR A 366 -8.84 35.11 6.97
CA THR A 366 -8.08 33.84 6.98
C THR A 366 -8.78 32.74 6.21
N LEU A 367 -10.12 32.71 6.27
CA LEU A 367 -10.93 31.68 5.66
C LEU A 367 -11.09 31.91 4.15
N ILE A 368 -11.27 33.17 3.72
CA ILE A 368 -11.24 33.55 2.30
C ILE A 368 -9.87 33.22 1.68
N SER A 369 -8.78 33.63 2.34
CA SER A 369 -7.41 33.36 1.89
C SER A 369 -7.13 31.86 1.71
N LYS A 370 -7.56 31.03 2.67
CA LYS A 370 -7.34 29.57 2.65
C LYS A 370 -8.12 28.83 1.55
N TYR A 371 -9.31 29.30 1.17
CA TYR A 371 -10.24 28.53 0.33
C TYR A 371 -10.66 29.17 -1.00
N LEU A 372 -10.44 30.48 -1.18
CA LEU A 372 -10.74 31.19 -2.42
C LEU A 372 -9.45 31.75 -3.03
N THR A 373 -8.76 32.66 -2.34
CA THR A 373 -7.55 33.31 -2.88
C THR A 373 -6.45 32.31 -3.23
N PHE A 374 -6.32 31.22 -2.45
CA PHE A 374 -5.37 30.13 -2.73
C PHE A 374 -5.60 29.44 -4.07
N LEU A 375 -6.82 29.50 -4.64
CA LEU A 375 -7.13 28.93 -5.96
C LEU A 375 -6.58 29.77 -7.13
N HIS A 376 -6.23 31.05 -6.90
CA HIS A 376 -5.87 31.98 -7.98
C HIS A 376 -4.68 31.51 -8.82
N PRO A 377 -3.51 31.13 -8.27
CA PRO A 377 -2.35 30.75 -9.08
C PRO A 377 -2.62 29.50 -9.93
N TYR A 378 -3.49 28.61 -9.45
CA TYR A 378 -3.87 27.40 -10.17
C TYR A 378 -4.82 27.73 -11.33
N LEU A 379 -5.84 28.57 -11.12
CA LEU A 379 -6.70 29.06 -12.21
C LEU A 379 -5.87 29.79 -13.27
N GLU A 380 -5.00 30.72 -12.86
CA GLU A 380 -4.08 31.46 -13.73
C GLU A 380 -3.12 30.58 -14.53
N SER A 381 -2.74 29.41 -13.98
CA SER A 381 -1.89 28.44 -14.69
C SER A 381 -2.60 27.67 -15.80
N TRP A 382 -3.94 27.63 -15.80
CA TRP A 382 -4.74 27.04 -16.88
C TRP A 382 -5.02 28.05 -17.98
N GLU A 383 -5.51 29.22 -17.59
CA GLU A 383 -5.88 30.32 -18.47
C GLU A 383 -5.52 31.63 -17.76
N GLY A 384 -5.04 32.63 -18.50
CA GLY A 384 -4.50 33.86 -17.90
C GLY A 384 -5.51 34.61 -17.02
N ARG A 385 -5.02 35.45 -16.10
CA ARG A 385 -5.80 36.23 -15.10
C ARG A 385 -7.10 36.83 -15.65
N ASP A 386 -7.07 37.39 -16.86
CA ASP A 386 -8.24 38.03 -17.47
C ASP A 386 -9.42 37.08 -17.71
N SER A 387 -9.16 35.79 -17.98
CA SER A 387 -10.17 34.75 -18.15
C SER A 387 -10.97 34.46 -16.87
N TRP A 388 -10.43 34.82 -15.70
CA TRP A 388 -11.00 34.54 -14.38
C TRP A 388 -11.55 35.76 -13.64
N LYS A 389 -11.48 36.94 -14.26
CA LYS A 389 -11.86 38.21 -13.63
C LYS A 389 -13.22 38.16 -12.91
N SER A 390 -14.22 37.54 -13.54
CA SER A 390 -15.57 37.40 -12.97
C SER A 390 -15.64 36.57 -11.68
N LEU A 391 -14.67 35.68 -11.42
CA LEU A 391 -14.56 34.96 -10.15
C LEU A 391 -13.84 35.82 -9.10
N TYR A 392 -12.84 36.61 -9.49
CA TYR A 392 -12.12 37.52 -8.59
C TYR A 392 -13.01 38.69 -8.14
N ASP A 393 -13.78 39.28 -9.05
CA ASP A 393 -14.81 40.29 -8.74
C ASP A 393 -15.84 39.73 -7.72
N LEU A 394 -16.14 38.43 -7.79
CA LEU A 394 -17.00 37.73 -6.83
C LEU A 394 -16.31 37.51 -5.47
N GLU A 395 -15.02 37.14 -5.44
CA GLU A 395 -14.25 37.02 -4.18
C GLU A 395 -14.17 38.36 -3.43
N ASP A 396 -13.80 39.45 -4.09
CA ASP A 396 -13.69 40.78 -3.47
C ASP A 396 -15.02 41.22 -2.85
N SER A 397 -16.12 40.79 -3.46
CA SER A 397 -17.48 41.07 -2.98
C SER A 397 -17.88 40.19 -1.80
N VAL A 398 -17.51 38.90 -1.81
CA VAL A 398 -17.63 38.02 -0.64
C VAL A 398 -16.80 38.56 0.52
N LYS A 399 -15.61 39.11 0.25
CA LYS A 399 -14.72 39.72 1.23
C LYS A 399 -15.34 40.98 1.84
N SER A 400 -15.86 41.89 1.02
CA SER A 400 -16.64 43.06 1.47
C SER A 400 -17.83 42.66 2.35
N PHE A 401 -18.59 41.65 1.93
CA PHE A 401 -19.67 41.08 2.75
C PHE A 401 -19.16 40.48 4.06
N PHE A 402 -18.00 39.82 4.08
CA PHE A 402 -17.37 39.30 5.30
C PHE A 402 -16.85 40.39 6.24
N ASP A 403 -16.40 41.53 5.71
CA ASP A 403 -15.95 42.70 6.47
C ASP A 403 -17.10 43.57 7.00
N GLY A 404 -18.35 43.32 6.56
CA GLY A 404 -19.57 43.87 7.17
C GLY A 404 -20.41 44.77 6.27
N ALA A 405 -20.19 44.78 4.96
CA ALA A 405 -21.07 45.46 4.01
C ALA A 405 -22.45 44.79 3.89
N ASP A 406 -23.48 45.57 3.56
CA ASP A 406 -24.84 45.08 3.32
C ASP A 406 -24.90 44.08 2.16
N SER A 407 -25.82 43.10 2.20
CA SER A 407 -25.89 42.03 1.19
C SER A 407 -26.26 42.53 -0.22
N GLU A 408 -26.85 43.72 -0.35
CA GLU A 408 -27.08 44.40 -1.63
C GLU A 408 -25.78 44.80 -2.35
N SER A 409 -24.63 44.75 -1.66
CA SER A 409 -23.31 45.06 -2.24
C SER A 409 -22.63 43.91 -2.98
N ILE A 410 -23.19 42.68 -2.92
CA ILE A 410 -22.67 41.55 -3.70
C ILE A 410 -23.16 41.69 -5.16
N PRO A 411 -22.28 41.80 -6.16
CA PRO A 411 -22.64 42.05 -7.54
C PRO A 411 -23.32 40.84 -8.17
N SER A 412 -23.90 41.05 -9.36
CA SER A 412 -24.53 39.99 -10.13
C SER A 412 -23.56 38.84 -10.39
N ILE A 413 -23.84 37.66 -9.83
CA ILE A 413 -23.15 36.40 -10.17
C ILE A 413 -23.15 36.26 -11.71
N PRO A 414 -22.02 35.87 -12.34
CA PRO A 414 -21.95 35.65 -13.78
C PRO A 414 -23.06 34.72 -14.27
N ASN A 415 -23.71 35.06 -15.39
CA ASN A 415 -24.78 34.23 -15.94
C ASN A 415 -24.24 32.94 -16.58
N ASP A 416 -23.07 33.03 -17.20
CA ASP A 416 -22.35 31.90 -17.79
C ASP A 416 -20.95 31.84 -17.17
N VAL A 417 -20.64 30.75 -16.46
CA VAL A 417 -19.28 30.44 -15.99
C VAL A 417 -18.67 29.46 -16.99
N THR A 418 -17.66 29.92 -17.74
CA THR A 418 -16.97 29.05 -18.70
C THR A 418 -16.12 28.03 -17.94
N VAL A 419 -16.38 26.74 -18.16
CA VAL A 419 -15.57 25.65 -17.62
C VAL A 419 -14.35 25.45 -18.52
N MET A 420 -13.18 25.85 -18.03
CA MET A 420 -11.89 25.74 -18.73
C MET A 420 -10.93 24.78 -18.02
N THR A 421 -11.15 24.48 -16.73
CA THR A 421 -10.34 23.55 -15.93
C THR A 421 -11.10 22.23 -15.63
N PRO A 422 -10.44 21.22 -15.02
CA PRO A 422 -11.07 19.97 -14.57
C PRO A 422 -12.01 20.13 -13.34
N GLY A 423 -12.59 21.31 -13.11
CA GLY A 423 -13.56 21.58 -12.05
C GLY A 423 -13.05 22.45 -10.88
N LEU A 424 -11.98 23.22 -11.04
CA LEU A 424 -11.57 24.22 -10.04
C LEU A 424 -12.63 25.33 -9.85
N GLU A 425 -13.35 25.66 -10.91
CA GLU A 425 -14.47 26.60 -10.92
C GLU A 425 -15.62 26.09 -10.04
N TYR A 426 -15.91 24.79 -10.09
CA TYR A 426 -16.90 24.15 -9.23
C TYR A 426 -16.49 24.28 -7.75
N LEU A 427 -15.23 23.99 -7.43
CA LEU A 427 -14.70 24.10 -6.06
C LEU A 427 -14.77 25.56 -5.55
N PHE A 428 -14.39 26.52 -6.38
CA PHE A 428 -14.45 27.95 -6.06
C PHE A 428 -15.88 28.40 -5.78
N LEU A 429 -16.83 28.12 -6.68
CA LEU A 429 -18.23 28.51 -6.52
C LEU A 429 -18.92 27.77 -5.36
N HIS A 430 -18.57 26.50 -5.13
CA HIS A 430 -19.01 25.75 -3.96
C HIS A 430 -18.54 26.42 -2.66
N ASN A 431 -17.26 26.79 -2.58
CA ASN A 431 -16.71 27.48 -1.43
C ASN A 431 -17.43 28.82 -1.21
N VAL A 432 -17.55 29.66 -2.25
CA VAL A 432 -18.29 30.94 -2.18
C VAL A 432 -19.71 30.75 -1.64
N LYS A 433 -20.48 29.79 -2.19
CA LYS A 433 -21.84 29.48 -1.72
C LYS A 433 -21.84 29.13 -0.23
N THR A 434 -20.94 28.25 0.18
CA THR A 434 -20.81 27.80 1.57
C THR A 434 -20.45 28.96 2.50
N LEU A 435 -19.53 29.85 2.11
CA LEU A 435 -19.13 31.01 2.93
C LEU A 435 -20.30 31.97 3.16
N ILE A 436 -21.03 32.31 2.10
CA ILE A 436 -22.20 33.19 2.17
C ILE A 436 -23.28 32.56 3.06
N THR A 437 -23.53 31.26 2.89
CA THR A 437 -24.52 30.51 3.69
C THR A 437 -24.19 30.52 5.19
N GLN A 438 -22.91 30.33 5.54
CA GLN A 438 -22.45 30.33 6.94
C GLN A 438 -22.43 31.73 7.57
N LYS A 439 -22.32 32.82 6.79
CA LYS A 439 -22.38 34.19 7.34
C LYS A 439 -23.80 34.76 7.44
N SER A 440 -24.66 34.58 6.43
CA SER A 440 -26.10 34.92 6.56
C SER A 440 -26.97 34.24 5.52
N LYS A 441 -27.71 33.21 5.96
CA LYS A 441 -28.66 32.48 5.12
C LYS A 441 -29.83 33.34 4.63
N VAL A 442 -30.34 34.24 5.47
CA VAL A 442 -31.55 35.04 5.17
C VAL A 442 -31.25 36.20 4.21
N LEU A 443 -30.14 36.91 4.41
CA LEU A 443 -29.83 38.14 3.67
C LEU A 443 -29.30 37.90 2.25
N ALA A 444 -28.87 36.68 1.93
CA ALA A 444 -28.24 36.32 0.66
C ALA A 444 -28.93 35.15 -0.09
N GLN A 445 -30.17 34.78 0.28
CA GLN A 445 -30.84 33.59 -0.25
C GLN A 445 -30.96 33.56 -1.79
N HIS A 446 -31.17 34.71 -2.45
CA HIS A 446 -31.23 34.78 -3.92
C HIS A 446 -29.89 34.42 -4.59
N ILE A 447 -28.78 34.86 -3.97
CA ILE A 447 -27.41 34.59 -4.43
C ILE A 447 -27.08 33.11 -4.25
N ILE A 448 -27.44 32.53 -3.09
CA ILE A 448 -27.29 31.11 -2.81
C ILE A 448 -28.04 30.27 -3.85
N THR A 449 -29.32 30.56 -4.10
CA THR A 449 -30.12 29.82 -5.09
C THR A 449 -29.54 29.88 -6.50
N LYS A 450 -29.07 31.06 -6.95
CA LYS A 450 -28.43 31.18 -8.27
C LYS A 450 -27.09 30.42 -8.36
N LEU A 451 -26.29 30.39 -7.28
CA LEU A 451 -25.08 29.56 -7.22
C LEU A 451 -25.41 28.06 -7.27
N GLU A 452 -26.54 27.64 -6.69
CA GLU A 452 -27.00 26.25 -6.76
C GLU A 452 -27.48 25.85 -8.15
N GLU A 453 -28.19 26.73 -8.85
CA GLU A 453 -28.56 26.53 -10.26
C GLU A 453 -27.29 26.33 -11.12
N ILE A 454 -26.29 27.21 -11.00
CA ILE A 454 -25.01 27.09 -11.72
C ILE A 454 -24.30 25.77 -11.36
N LEU A 455 -24.08 25.48 -10.07
CA LEU A 455 -23.41 24.26 -9.62
C LEU A 455 -24.14 22.98 -10.04
N SER A 456 -25.47 23.01 -10.19
CA SER A 456 -26.26 21.87 -10.68
C SER A 456 -26.07 21.58 -12.17
N SER A 457 -25.63 22.58 -12.95
CA SER A 457 -25.35 22.46 -14.38
C SER A 457 -23.91 22.03 -14.69
N MET A 458 -23.00 22.17 -13.73
CA MET A 458 -21.57 21.89 -13.88
C MET A 458 -21.26 20.40 -13.64
N SER A 459 -20.25 19.88 -14.34
CA SER A 459 -19.66 18.59 -14.00
C SER A 459 -18.94 18.65 -12.66
N GLU A 460 -18.97 17.55 -11.91
CA GLU A 460 -18.19 17.42 -10.67
C GLU A 460 -16.67 17.51 -10.95
N PRO A 461 -15.87 17.97 -9.97
CA PRO A 461 -14.43 18.06 -10.11
C PRO A 461 -13.78 16.71 -10.41
N SER A 462 -12.70 16.73 -11.19
CA SER A 462 -11.96 15.50 -11.47
C SER A 462 -11.35 14.93 -10.17
N PRO A 463 -11.56 13.64 -9.86
CA PRO A 463 -10.97 12.96 -8.69
C PRO A 463 -9.44 12.80 -8.77
N MET A 464 -8.85 13.23 -9.89
CA MET A 464 -7.40 13.33 -10.09
C MET A 464 -6.80 14.66 -9.62
N LEU A 465 -7.63 15.63 -9.24
CA LEU A 465 -7.16 16.88 -8.63
C LEU A 465 -6.70 16.60 -7.19
N PRO A 466 -5.55 17.14 -6.75
CA PRO A 466 -5.09 17.02 -5.36
C PRO A 466 -5.88 17.99 -4.47
N VAL A 467 -7.07 17.57 -4.04
CA VAL A 467 -8.06 18.37 -3.31
C VAL A 467 -8.32 17.74 -1.95
N LEU A 468 -8.44 18.54 -0.91
CA LEU A 468 -8.93 18.09 0.40
C LEU A 468 -10.21 18.85 0.74
N GLY A 469 -11.24 18.13 1.16
CA GLY A 469 -12.46 18.68 1.75
C GLY A 469 -12.29 18.83 3.25
N ASP A 470 -12.01 20.04 3.73
CA ASP A 470 -12.00 20.33 5.17
C ASP A 470 -13.45 20.43 5.66
N LEU A 471 -13.86 19.49 6.51
CA LEU A 471 -15.23 19.28 6.97
C LEU A 471 -15.40 19.79 8.41
N TYR A 472 -16.37 20.68 8.59
CA TYR A 472 -16.65 21.39 9.84
C TYR A 472 -18.05 21.05 10.37
N SER A 473 -18.19 20.88 11.68
CA SER A 473 -19.48 20.60 12.34
C SER A 473 -20.35 21.86 12.57
N GLY A 474 -19.72 23.03 12.74
CA GLY A 474 -20.38 24.34 12.76
C GLY A 474 -21.28 24.63 13.98
N LYS A 475 -21.75 25.88 14.08
CA LYS A 475 -22.84 26.28 15.00
C LYS A 475 -24.18 26.37 14.28
N GLU A 476 -24.18 26.86 13.04
CA GLU A 476 -25.33 26.94 12.14
C GLU A 476 -25.56 25.62 11.36
N GLY A 477 -24.95 24.53 11.82
CA GLY A 477 -24.88 23.24 11.13
C GLY A 477 -23.57 23.01 10.35
N PRO A 478 -23.38 21.78 9.84
CA PRO A 478 -22.15 21.34 9.20
C PRO A 478 -21.91 22.02 7.83
N PHE A 479 -20.65 22.06 7.41
CA PHE A 479 -20.28 22.47 6.05
C PHE A 479 -18.90 21.94 5.65
N VAL A 480 -18.61 21.92 4.35
CA VAL A 480 -17.31 21.53 3.79
C VAL A 480 -16.73 22.63 2.92
N LEU A 481 -15.41 22.82 3.00
CA LEU A 481 -14.65 23.72 2.14
C LEU A 481 -13.48 23.01 1.52
N TYR A 482 -13.33 23.16 0.20
CA TYR A 482 -12.34 22.44 -0.58
C TYR A 482 -11.09 23.31 -0.81
N ARG A 483 -9.90 22.73 -0.67
CA ARG A 483 -8.63 23.39 -0.98
C ARG A 483 -7.72 22.48 -1.79
N ILE A 484 -6.88 23.07 -2.62
CA ILE A 484 -5.77 22.33 -3.25
C ILE A 484 -4.75 21.94 -2.18
N SER A 485 -4.22 20.73 -2.29
CA SER A 485 -3.26 20.17 -1.35
C SER A 485 -1.83 20.29 -1.88
N SER A 486 -1.64 20.07 -3.20
CA SER A 486 -0.33 20.08 -3.86
C SER A 486 -0.07 21.36 -4.68
N SER A 487 1.00 22.06 -4.35
CA SER A 487 1.54 23.20 -5.12
C SER A 487 2.01 22.85 -6.54
N LYS A 488 2.06 21.56 -6.89
CA LYS A 488 2.48 21.08 -8.22
C LYS A 488 1.34 21.05 -9.24
N LEU A 489 0.13 21.44 -8.86
CA LEU A 489 -1.01 21.49 -9.77
C LEU A 489 -0.80 22.55 -10.85
N ASN A 490 -0.81 22.12 -12.11
CA ASN A 490 -0.84 22.95 -13.33
C ASN A 490 -1.30 22.04 -14.50
N PRO A 491 -1.64 22.58 -15.70
CA PRO A 491 -2.15 21.77 -16.81
C PRO A 491 -1.21 20.64 -17.26
N TYR A 492 0.10 20.91 -17.26
CA TYR A 492 1.12 19.92 -17.65
C TYR A 492 1.15 18.73 -16.69
N ASN A 493 1.22 19.00 -15.38
CA ASN A 493 1.24 17.96 -14.35
C ASN A 493 -0.10 17.22 -14.24
N PHE A 494 -1.23 17.89 -14.50
CA PHE A 494 -2.54 17.23 -14.60
C PHE A 494 -2.59 16.25 -15.79
N LYS A 495 -2.16 16.68 -16.99
CA LYS A 495 -2.07 15.81 -18.16
C LYS A 495 -1.10 14.64 -17.96
N LYS A 496 0.02 14.87 -17.25
CA LYS A 496 0.97 13.81 -16.85
C LYS A 496 0.33 12.81 -15.88
N ALA A 497 -0.44 13.29 -14.89
CA ALA A 497 -1.21 12.41 -14.00
C ALA A 497 -2.24 11.58 -14.78
N GLN A 498 -2.99 12.18 -15.72
CA GLN A 498 -3.96 11.47 -16.57
C GLN A 498 -3.35 10.31 -17.35
N GLU A 499 -2.20 10.52 -17.99
CA GLU A 499 -1.52 9.45 -18.73
C GLU A 499 -0.96 8.37 -17.80
N ILE A 500 -0.46 8.72 -16.61
CA ILE A 500 -0.03 7.75 -15.59
C ILE A 500 -1.21 6.90 -15.10
N CYS A 501 -2.36 7.50 -14.79
CA CYS A 501 -3.54 6.76 -14.36
C CYS A 501 -4.12 5.87 -15.47
N LYS A 502 -4.01 6.29 -16.73
CA LYS A 502 -4.32 5.45 -17.90
C LYS A 502 -3.39 4.24 -18.01
N GLN A 503 -2.11 4.38 -17.66
CA GLN A 503 -1.16 3.26 -17.61
C GLN A 503 -1.46 2.31 -16.43
N MET A 504 -1.84 2.83 -15.26
CA MET A 504 -2.30 2.01 -14.13
C MET A 504 -3.53 1.17 -14.50
N LYS A 505 -4.55 1.80 -15.11
CA LYS A 505 -5.79 1.13 -15.54
C LYS A 505 -5.52 0.03 -16.59
N LYS A 506 -4.45 0.12 -17.41
CA LYS A 506 -4.00 -0.97 -18.29
C LYS A 506 -3.36 -2.16 -17.56
N ILE A 507 -2.60 -1.90 -16.49
CA ILE A 507 -1.95 -2.96 -15.68
C ILE A 507 -2.99 -3.70 -14.82
N GLN A 508 -4.07 -3.00 -14.44
CA GLN A 508 -5.17 -3.50 -13.64
C GLN A 508 -6.00 -4.59 -14.34
N THR A 509 -6.26 -4.45 -15.65
CA THR A 509 -6.99 -5.42 -16.46
C THR A 509 -6.03 -6.27 -17.33
N PRO A 510 -5.59 -7.45 -16.85
CA PRO A 510 -4.78 -8.34 -17.67
C PRO A 510 -5.56 -8.86 -18.88
N GLU A 511 -4.87 -9.18 -19.97
CA GLU A 511 -5.48 -9.61 -21.24
C GLU A 511 -6.28 -10.92 -21.10
N GLN A 512 -7.60 -10.79 -20.90
CA GLN A 512 -8.55 -11.89 -20.75
C GLN A 512 -8.49 -12.88 -21.93
N ASP A 513 -8.26 -12.38 -23.15
CA ASP A 513 -8.21 -13.19 -24.38
C ASP A 513 -7.15 -14.29 -24.34
N VAL A 514 -6.01 -14.04 -23.67
CA VAL A 514 -4.93 -15.03 -23.51
C VAL A 514 -5.46 -16.23 -22.70
N TYR A 515 -6.02 -15.98 -21.52
CA TYR A 515 -6.57 -17.03 -20.65
C TYR A 515 -7.76 -17.76 -21.29
N ILE A 516 -8.63 -17.04 -22.01
CA ILE A 516 -9.74 -17.64 -22.77
C ILE A 516 -9.21 -18.59 -23.87
N SER A 517 -8.14 -18.22 -24.56
CA SER A 517 -7.51 -19.07 -25.58
C SER A 517 -6.87 -20.32 -24.97
N GLU A 518 -6.21 -20.17 -23.82
CA GLU A 518 -5.54 -21.22 -23.08
C GLU A 518 -6.53 -22.22 -22.46
N LYS A 519 -7.65 -21.73 -21.93
CA LYS A 519 -8.75 -22.58 -21.44
C LYS A 519 -9.36 -23.42 -22.56
N LYS A 520 -9.57 -22.85 -23.75
CA LYS A 520 -10.01 -23.60 -24.95
C LYS A 520 -8.98 -24.66 -25.36
N ARG A 521 -7.68 -24.33 -25.29
CA ARG A 521 -6.59 -25.26 -25.59
C ARG A 521 -6.54 -26.42 -24.59
N LEU A 522 -6.77 -26.15 -23.30
CA LEU A 522 -6.87 -27.18 -22.26
C LEU A 522 -8.09 -28.08 -22.51
N GLN A 523 -9.25 -27.50 -22.79
CA GLN A 523 -10.47 -28.27 -23.09
C GLN A 523 -10.25 -29.20 -24.28
N ALA A 524 -9.63 -28.73 -25.37
CA ALA A 524 -9.30 -29.56 -26.53
C ALA A 524 -8.30 -30.69 -26.21
N LEU A 525 -7.39 -30.50 -25.24
CA LEU A 525 -6.54 -31.59 -24.74
C LEU A 525 -7.37 -32.61 -23.93
N LEU A 526 -8.24 -32.16 -23.02
CA LEU A 526 -9.09 -33.03 -22.21
C LEU A 526 -10.03 -33.87 -23.07
N GLU A 527 -10.69 -33.28 -24.06
CA GLU A 527 -11.55 -33.97 -25.04
C GLU A 527 -10.77 -35.01 -25.87
N ASN A 528 -9.49 -34.79 -26.13
CA ASN A 528 -8.63 -35.74 -26.85
C ASN A 528 -8.15 -36.90 -25.93
N LEU A 529 -7.84 -36.63 -24.67
CA LEU A 529 -7.40 -37.65 -23.72
C LEU A 529 -8.54 -38.56 -23.27
N TYR A 530 -9.68 -37.98 -22.87
CA TYR A 530 -10.79 -38.70 -22.22
C TYR A 530 -12.05 -38.85 -23.10
N GLY A 531 -12.02 -38.30 -24.32
CA GLY A 531 -13.17 -38.26 -25.21
C GLY A 531 -14.10 -37.07 -24.95
N ALA A 532 -15.04 -36.84 -25.86
CA ALA A 532 -16.02 -35.76 -25.73
C ALA A 532 -17.21 -36.19 -24.86
N GLY A 533 -17.34 -35.64 -23.65
CA GLY A 533 -18.61 -35.63 -22.91
C GLY A 533 -18.52 -35.23 -21.43
N PRO A 534 -19.61 -34.65 -20.87
CA PRO A 534 -20.72 -33.99 -21.54
C PRO A 534 -20.34 -32.54 -21.95
N ALA A 535 -21.02 -31.99 -22.94
CA ALA A 535 -20.82 -30.59 -23.31
C ALA A 535 -21.18 -29.64 -22.15
N VAL A 536 -20.28 -28.70 -21.85
CA VAL A 536 -20.58 -27.52 -21.03
C VAL A 536 -21.56 -26.65 -21.81
N THR A 537 -22.85 -26.95 -21.65
CA THR A 537 -23.92 -26.06 -22.11
C THR A 537 -24.02 -24.92 -21.11
N ALA A 538 -23.72 -23.70 -21.56
CA ALA A 538 -24.06 -22.50 -20.84
C ALA A 538 -25.59 -22.46 -20.67
N ARG A 539 -26.09 -22.85 -19.49
CA ARG A 539 -27.52 -22.89 -19.20
C ARG A 539 -28.02 -21.52 -18.79
N VAL A 540 -28.55 -20.79 -19.76
CA VAL A 540 -29.65 -19.85 -19.49
C VAL A 540 -30.84 -20.68 -18.98
N ALA A 541 -31.46 -20.25 -17.88
CA ALA A 541 -32.51 -21.01 -17.20
C ALA A 541 -33.86 -20.95 -17.93
N VAL A 542 -34.45 -22.11 -18.22
CA VAL A 542 -35.87 -22.28 -18.64
C VAL A 542 -36.39 -23.60 -18.03
N PRO A 543 -37.61 -23.65 -17.44
CA PRO A 543 -38.13 -24.83 -16.73
C PRO A 543 -38.66 -25.95 -17.65
N PRO A 544 -38.88 -27.17 -17.12
CA PRO A 544 -38.99 -28.39 -17.94
C PRO A 544 -40.41 -28.76 -18.40
N VAL A 545 -40.50 -29.42 -19.57
CA VAL A 545 -41.71 -30.11 -20.07
C VAL A 545 -41.37 -31.57 -20.44
N LYS A 546 -42.34 -32.49 -20.23
CA LYS A 546 -42.17 -33.96 -20.24
C LYS A 546 -42.36 -34.64 -21.62
N LYS A 547 -41.96 -35.93 -21.67
CA LYS A 547 -42.29 -37.05 -22.61
C LYS A 547 -41.19 -37.36 -23.66
N SER A 548 -40.51 -38.53 -23.63
CA SER A 548 -40.89 -39.90 -24.09
C SER A 548 -41.01 -40.00 -25.64
N SER A 549 -40.49 -40.99 -26.38
CA SER A 549 -39.96 -42.34 -26.06
C SER A 549 -39.17 -42.98 -27.24
N THR A 550 -38.64 -44.21 -27.04
CA THR A 550 -38.44 -45.32 -28.02
C THR A 550 -37.45 -45.22 -29.21
N THR A 551 -36.32 -45.91 -29.05
CA THR A 551 -35.82 -47.09 -29.80
C THR A 551 -35.98 -47.26 -31.33
N SER A 552 -34.83 -47.28 -32.05
CA SER A 552 -34.37 -48.25 -33.08
C SER A 552 -32.98 -47.78 -33.58
N GLU A 553 -31.87 -48.51 -33.64
CA GLU A 553 -31.48 -49.87 -34.07
C GLU A 553 -31.15 -50.00 -35.58
N GLN A 554 -30.05 -50.73 -35.88
CA GLN A 554 -29.43 -51.06 -37.19
C GLN A 554 -28.59 -49.94 -37.87
N SER A 555 -27.26 -50.05 -38.09
CA SER A 555 -26.41 -51.08 -38.75
C SER A 555 -26.55 -51.10 -40.29
N ALA A 556 -25.52 -51.17 -41.13
CA ALA A 556 -24.05 -51.15 -40.99
C ALA A 556 -23.40 -50.97 -42.41
N ALA A 557 -22.09 -51.21 -42.52
CA ALA A 557 -21.28 -51.46 -43.74
C ALA A 557 -20.52 -50.29 -44.39
N SER A 558 -19.19 -50.31 -44.14
CA SER A 558 -18.10 -49.90 -45.06
C SER A 558 -17.89 -51.00 -46.15
N PRO A 559 -16.96 -50.93 -47.15
CA PRO A 559 -15.65 -50.23 -47.13
C PRO A 559 -15.03 -49.70 -48.47
N GLU A 560 -13.79 -49.18 -48.33
CA GLU A 560 -12.67 -49.09 -49.32
C GLU A 560 -12.85 -48.25 -50.61
N SER A 561 -11.99 -47.26 -50.89
CA SER A 561 -10.63 -47.49 -51.44
C SER A 561 -9.78 -46.19 -51.58
N LYS A 562 -8.46 -46.33 -51.81
CA LYS A 562 -7.44 -45.28 -52.14
C LYS A 562 -7.03 -45.40 -53.66
N PRO A 563 -5.97 -44.75 -54.25
CA PRO A 563 -4.98 -43.74 -53.78
C PRO A 563 -4.53 -42.61 -54.78
N ALA A 564 -3.62 -41.73 -54.30
CA ALA A 564 -2.40 -41.14 -54.95
C ALA A 564 -2.41 -40.00 -56.02
N GLU A 565 -1.57 -38.97 -55.76
CA GLU A 565 -0.57 -38.24 -56.62
C GLU A 565 0.01 -37.09 -55.73
N GLU A 566 1.30 -36.89 -55.40
CA GLU A 566 2.62 -36.71 -56.07
C GLU A 566 3.07 -35.25 -56.40
N ARG A 567 3.92 -34.67 -55.51
CA ARG A 567 5.16 -33.85 -55.78
C ARG A 567 5.06 -32.34 -56.22
N PRO A 568 6.18 -31.55 -56.20
CA PRO A 568 7.40 -31.53 -55.32
C PRO A 568 7.97 -30.10 -54.95
N ASN A 569 9.21 -30.07 -54.38
CA ASN A 569 10.20 -28.95 -54.26
C ASN A 569 9.99 -27.90 -53.14
N ARG A 570 11.00 -27.23 -52.54
CA ARG A 570 12.50 -27.25 -52.41
C ARG A 570 12.75 -26.49 -51.07
N GLY A 571 13.67 -26.77 -50.14
CA GLY A 571 15.09 -27.13 -50.22
C GLY A 571 15.97 -25.92 -49.82
N PHE A 572 16.63 -25.94 -48.64
CA PHE A 572 17.93 -25.29 -48.33
C PHE A 572 18.39 -25.57 -46.88
N ASP A 573 19.60 -26.13 -46.72
CA ASP A 573 20.29 -26.35 -45.44
C ASP A 573 21.41 -25.33 -45.24
N GLN A 574 21.63 -24.86 -43.99
CA GLN A 574 22.97 -24.47 -43.49
C GLN A 574 23.13 -24.82 -42.00
N LYS A 575 24.37 -25.15 -41.62
CA LYS A 575 24.79 -25.61 -40.29
C LYS A 575 26.00 -24.79 -39.83
N PRO A 576 26.23 -24.62 -38.51
CA PRO A 576 27.59 -24.79 -37.99
C PRO A 576 27.67 -25.63 -36.70
N ALA A 577 28.90 -25.75 -36.18
CA ALA A 577 29.39 -26.86 -35.34
C ALA A 577 29.55 -26.50 -33.82
N PRO A 578 29.83 -27.47 -32.92
CA PRO A 578 29.75 -27.30 -31.46
C PRO A 578 31.06 -26.84 -30.80
N LYS A 579 30.98 -26.40 -29.53
CA LYS A 579 32.15 -26.13 -28.67
C LYS A 579 32.01 -26.72 -27.25
N ASN A 580 33.16 -26.91 -26.60
CA ASN A 580 33.38 -27.87 -25.52
C ASN A 580 33.06 -27.38 -24.09
N HIS A 581 32.73 -28.34 -23.22
CA HIS A 581 32.80 -28.18 -21.76
C HIS A 581 34.25 -28.01 -21.26
N SER A 582 34.43 -27.28 -20.16
CA SER A 582 35.53 -27.52 -19.22
C SER A 582 35.01 -27.52 -17.78
N LYS A 583 35.51 -28.47 -16.97
CA LYS A 583 35.18 -28.63 -15.53
C LYS A 583 36.24 -27.95 -14.67
N LYS A 584 35.87 -27.38 -13.52
CA LYS A 584 36.74 -27.35 -12.32
C LYS A 584 35.92 -27.25 -11.02
N ARG A 585 36.52 -27.75 -9.94
CA ARG A 585 35.90 -28.03 -8.62
C ARG A 585 36.23 -26.94 -7.57
N PRO A 586 35.50 -26.89 -6.43
CA PRO A 586 35.54 -25.76 -5.48
C PRO A 586 36.63 -25.88 -4.39
N ARG A 587 36.95 -24.76 -3.74
CA ARG A 587 37.73 -24.70 -2.48
C ARG A 587 36.88 -24.21 -1.31
N ARG A 588 36.41 -25.16 -0.48
CA ARG A 588 35.77 -24.87 0.82
C ARG A 588 36.85 -24.62 1.89
N SER A 589 37.26 -23.37 2.06
CA SER A 589 38.16 -22.97 3.17
C SER A 589 37.90 -21.57 3.74
N PHE A 590 37.11 -20.73 3.05
CA PHE A 590 36.94 -19.31 3.40
C PHE A 590 35.83 -19.04 4.43
N LEU A 591 34.81 -19.91 4.51
CA LEU A 591 33.61 -19.66 5.32
C LEU A 591 33.86 -19.69 6.84
N TRP A 592 34.80 -20.52 7.31
CA TRP A 592 35.08 -20.68 8.74
C TRP A 592 35.77 -19.45 9.35
N ILE A 593 36.58 -18.74 8.56
CA ILE A 593 37.27 -17.52 9.00
C ILE A 593 36.28 -16.36 9.17
N LEU A 594 35.29 -16.25 8.26
CA LEU A 594 34.26 -15.22 8.31
C LEU A 594 33.32 -15.39 9.53
N LEU A 595 33.00 -16.64 9.90
CA LEU A 595 32.13 -16.92 11.05
C LEU A 595 32.79 -16.53 12.39
N LEU A 596 34.10 -16.76 12.52
CA LEU A 596 34.86 -16.42 13.73
C LEU A 596 34.94 -14.90 13.95
N LEU A 597 35.10 -14.13 12.88
CA LEU A 597 35.14 -12.66 12.91
C LEU A 597 33.81 -12.04 13.33
N LEU A 598 32.68 -12.61 12.89
CA LEU A 598 31.34 -12.11 13.26
C LEU A 598 31.01 -12.32 14.74
N LEU A 599 31.45 -13.44 15.34
CA LEU A 599 31.24 -13.70 16.77
C LEU A 599 32.06 -12.76 17.67
N LEU A 600 33.29 -12.42 17.26
CA LEU A 600 34.12 -11.42 17.95
C LEU A 600 33.52 -10.00 17.89
N ALA A 601 32.92 -9.61 16.77
CA ALA A 601 32.28 -8.30 16.63
C ALA A 601 31.01 -8.16 17.52
N GLY A 602 30.23 -9.23 17.67
CA GLY A 602 29.00 -9.22 18.48
C GLY A 602 29.25 -8.99 19.97
N ALA A 603 30.34 -9.51 20.51
CA ALA A 603 30.69 -9.35 21.94
C ALA A 603 31.05 -7.91 22.32
N VAL A 604 31.65 -7.14 21.40
CA VAL A 604 32.04 -5.74 21.64
C VAL A 604 30.82 -4.81 21.65
N ALA A 605 29.83 -5.07 20.79
CA ALA A 605 28.61 -4.25 20.71
C ALA A 605 27.75 -4.29 21.98
N ALA A 606 27.75 -5.42 22.71
CA ALA A 606 26.97 -5.58 23.94
C ALA A 606 27.53 -4.80 25.15
N PHE A 607 28.82 -4.46 25.15
CA PHE A 607 29.48 -3.77 26.26
C PHE A 607 29.27 -2.24 26.24
N PHE A 608 28.82 -1.68 25.10
CA PHE A 608 28.66 -0.23 24.90
C PHE A 608 27.21 0.28 24.98
N LEU A 609 26.22 -0.59 25.30
CA LEU A 609 24.79 -0.25 25.34
C LEU A 609 24.16 -0.39 26.73
N LEU A 610 24.80 0.18 27.75
CA LEU A 610 24.17 0.49 29.04
C LEU A 610 24.40 1.98 29.40
N PRO A 611 23.34 2.79 29.59
CA PRO A 611 23.49 4.22 29.86
C PRO A 611 23.83 4.47 31.33
N ILE A 612 24.98 5.10 31.58
CA ILE A 612 25.35 5.61 32.92
C ILE A 612 24.72 7.00 33.09
N GLY A 613 23.71 7.10 33.94
CA GLY A 613 23.10 8.38 34.34
C GLY A 613 24.01 9.17 35.28
N SER A 614 24.07 10.50 35.07
CA SER A 614 24.95 11.42 35.79
C SER A 614 24.59 11.57 37.27
N PHE A 615 25.57 11.33 38.16
CA PHE A 615 25.51 11.66 39.59
C PHE A 615 26.25 12.98 39.87
N SER A 616 25.65 13.86 40.66
CA SER A 616 26.37 14.92 41.37
C SER A 616 25.99 14.87 42.85
N GLU A 617 26.99 15.03 43.73
CA GLU A 617 26.82 15.24 45.17
C GLU A 617 26.10 16.59 45.45
N ARG A 618 25.63 16.97 46.66
CA ARG A 618 25.99 16.54 48.04
C ARG A 618 24.95 17.10 49.06
N GLY A 619 24.78 16.48 50.24
CA GLY A 619 24.56 17.25 51.49
C GLY A 619 23.25 17.13 52.31
N LYS A 620 23.26 16.23 53.30
CA LYS A 620 22.76 16.35 54.71
C LYS A 620 21.56 17.28 55.08
N ASN A 621 20.48 16.65 55.57
CA ASN A 621 19.60 16.93 56.74
C ASN A 621 20.07 17.93 57.84
N PRO A 622 19.21 18.42 58.80
CA PRO A 622 17.74 18.26 58.99
C PRO A 622 16.97 19.57 59.40
N SER A 623 15.75 19.43 59.97
CA SER A 623 14.89 20.42 60.68
C SER A 623 14.05 21.38 59.80
N GLY A 624 12.86 21.85 60.21
CA GLY A 624 12.03 21.51 61.38
C GLY A 624 11.09 22.66 61.80
N ALA A 625 9.81 22.35 62.10
CA ALA A 625 8.75 23.28 62.54
C ALA A 625 8.32 24.34 61.48
N SER A 626 7.17 25.01 61.54
CA SER A 626 6.16 25.16 62.62
C SER A 626 4.76 25.56 62.10
N ASP A 627 3.71 25.06 62.76
CA ASP A 627 2.48 25.79 63.17
C ASP A 627 1.50 26.39 62.10
N ALA A 628 0.17 26.51 62.34
CA ALA A 628 -0.59 26.26 63.57
C ALA A 628 -2.12 26.05 63.34
N SER A 629 -2.74 25.23 64.21
CA SER A 629 -4.06 25.49 64.85
C SER A 629 -5.36 25.37 64.00
N VAL A 630 -6.56 25.06 64.52
CA VAL A 630 -7.01 24.79 65.91
C VAL A 630 -8.38 24.07 65.97
N GLN A 631 -8.61 23.24 67.02
CA GLN A 631 -9.94 22.79 67.57
C GLN A 631 -10.91 21.99 66.65
N SER A 632 -11.87 21.19 67.15
CA SER A 632 -12.10 20.47 68.43
C SER A 632 -13.28 19.50 68.20
N ASN A 633 -13.16 18.18 68.38
CA ASN A 633 -13.24 17.41 69.65
C ASN A 633 -14.69 17.00 70.05
N ILE A 634 -14.85 15.72 70.45
CA ILE A 634 -16.03 15.08 71.10
C ILE A 634 -17.27 14.86 70.19
N GLY A 635 -17.93 13.69 70.14
CA GLY A 635 -17.63 12.38 70.75
C GLY A 635 -18.88 11.59 71.19
N THR A 636 -18.79 10.25 71.19
CA THR A 636 -19.71 9.25 71.81
C THR A 636 -21.15 9.13 71.26
N GLY A 637 -21.77 7.95 71.14
CA GLY A 637 -21.26 6.58 71.30
C GLY A 637 -22.39 5.54 71.52
N ASN A 638 -22.04 4.25 71.46
CA ASN A 638 -22.74 3.08 72.06
C ASN A 638 -24.13 2.67 71.48
N LEU A 639 -24.63 1.43 71.59
CA LEU A 639 -24.08 0.06 71.85
C LEU A 639 -25.23 -0.95 71.54
N GLU A 640 -24.89 -2.22 71.23
CA GLU A 640 -25.72 -3.43 71.50
C GLU A 640 -27.11 -3.56 70.78
N ASN A 641 -27.74 -4.73 70.57
CA ASN A 641 -27.41 -6.12 70.91
C ASN A 641 -28.07 -7.19 69.98
N GLU A 642 -27.47 -8.38 69.96
CA GLU A 642 -27.96 -9.78 69.79
C GLU A 642 -29.34 -10.21 69.18
N GLY A 643 -29.30 -11.41 68.53
CA GLY A 643 -30.41 -12.39 68.41
C GLY A 643 -31.26 -12.34 67.13
N GLU A 644 -31.78 -13.44 66.55
CA GLU A 644 -31.62 -14.90 66.79
C GLU A 644 -32.07 -15.72 65.53
N LEU A 645 -31.94 -17.05 65.55
CA LEU A 645 -32.28 -18.06 64.50
C LEU A 645 -33.82 -18.29 64.31
N PRO A 646 -34.36 -19.23 63.49
CA PRO A 646 -33.85 -20.09 62.37
C PRO A 646 -34.64 -19.86 61.04
N GLY A 647 -34.65 -20.64 59.93
CA GLY A 647 -33.96 -21.88 59.49
C GLY A 647 -34.91 -22.99 58.95
N LYS A 648 -34.45 -23.85 57.98
CA LYS A 648 -35.14 -24.97 57.24
C LYS A 648 -35.97 -24.57 55.98
N THR A 649 -36.16 -25.37 54.91
CA THR A 649 -35.67 -26.71 54.42
C THR A 649 -36.10 -26.96 52.96
N GLY A 650 -35.36 -27.79 52.20
CA GLY A 650 -35.86 -28.62 51.06
C GLY A 650 -36.11 -27.88 49.73
N SER A 651 -35.41 -28.11 48.61
CA SER A 651 -35.10 -29.35 47.83
C SER A 651 -36.08 -29.65 46.69
N GLN A 652 -35.57 -29.53 45.44
CA GLN A 652 -35.86 -30.38 44.26
C GLN A 652 -37.28 -30.32 43.64
N SER A 653 -37.52 -30.60 42.34
CA SER A 653 -36.68 -31.13 41.25
C SER A 653 -37.10 -30.61 39.85
N GLN A 654 -36.24 -30.84 38.85
CA GLN A 654 -36.48 -30.64 37.40
C GLN A 654 -37.53 -31.60 36.80
N SER A 655 -38.00 -31.30 35.57
CA SER A 655 -38.09 -32.30 34.47
C SER A 655 -38.35 -31.66 33.08
N ASP A 656 -37.80 -32.26 32.03
CA ASP A 656 -37.82 -31.84 30.62
C ASP A 656 -39.17 -31.98 29.87
N GLY A 657 -39.26 -31.29 28.71
CA GLY A 657 -39.55 -31.98 27.43
C GLY A 657 -40.86 -31.64 26.70
N GLY A 658 -40.77 -31.37 25.39
CA GLY A 658 -41.93 -31.30 24.47
C GLY A 658 -41.64 -30.56 23.16
N GLN A 659 -42.16 -31.02 22.02
CA GLN A 659 -41.83 -30.55 20.67
C GLN A 659 -43.03 -29.99 19.88
N ASN A 660 -42.72 -29.07 18.95
CA ASN A 660 -43.28 -28.87 17.60
C ASN A 660 -44.73 -28.41 17.34
N ALA A 661 -44.83 -27.70 16.20
CA ALA A 661 -45.99 -27.50 15.29
C ALA A 661 -47.10 -26.52 15.77
N GLU A 662 -47.73 -25.72 14.90
CA GLU A 662 -47.50 -25.43 13.48
C GLU A 662 -48.25 -24.14 13.06
N ASN A 663 -47.72 -23.46 12.02
CA ASN A 663 -48.47 -22.75 10.96
C ASN A 663 -49.33 -21.49 11.21
N ASN A 664 -49.30 -20.67 10.15
CA ASN A 664 -50.30 -19.70 9.67
C ASN A 664 -50.49 -18.38 10.45
N ASP A 665 -50.69 -17.24 9.77
CA ASP A 665 -50.30 -16.87 8.38
C ASP A 665 -50.39 -15.34 8.26
N SER A 666 -49.68 -14.79 7.29
CA SER A 666 -50.10 -13.65 6.45
C SER A 666 -50.66 -12.36 7.07
N LEU A 667 -49.99 -11.26 6.68
CA LEU A 667 -50.61 -10.03 6.15
C LEU A 667 -51.40 -9.17 7.17
N SER A 668 -51.38 -7.84 7.12
CA SER A 668 -50.78 -6.89 6.17
C SER A 668 -51.13 -5.49 6.64
N GLN A 669 -50.31 -4.49 6.28
CA GLN A 669 -50.76 -3.10 6.06
C GLN A 669 -51.37 -2.41 7.32
N GLU A 670 -51.54 -1.10 7.40
CA GLU A 670 -50.97 0.08 6.76
C GLU A 670 -51.35 1.25 7.69
N ASN A 671 -50.74 2.43 7.52
CA ASN A 671 -51.40 3.73 7.74
C ASN A 671 -51.97 4.03 9.16
N SER A 672 -51.75 5.20 9.77
CA SER A 672 -51.46 6.49 9.15
C SER A 672 -51.22 7.55 10.22
N LEU A 673 -50.41 8.55 9.85
CA LEU A 673 -50.68 9.99 9.97
C LEU A 673 -51.29 10.56 11.26
N ASN A 674 -50.53 11.49 11.84
CA ASN A 674 -50.98 12.82 12.31
C ASN A 674 -51.92 12.86 13.56
N ALA A 675 -51.89 13.88 14.42
CA ALA A 675 -51.16 15.15 14.41
C ALA A 675 -50.86 15.64 15.86
N GLU A 676 -50.05 16.69 15.97
CA GLU A 676 -50.32 17.95 16.70
C GLU A 676 -51.32 17.93 17.90
N ALA A 677 -51.07 18.57 19.06
CA ALA A 677 -50.01 19.53 19.43
C ALA A 677 -49.89 19.77 20.95
N THR A 678 -48.75 20.36 21.35
CA THR A 678 -48.55 21.35 22.45
C THR A 678 -49.12 21.11 23.87
N ALA A 679 -48.20 20.77 24.81
CA ALA A 679 -47.84 21.53 26.03
C ALA A 679 -48.91 21.86 27.13
N PRO A 680 -48.56 22.32 28.36
CA PRO A 680 -47.22 22.59 28.94
C PRO A 680 -46.91 22.03 30.36
N ILE A 681 -45.60 21.97 30.68
CA ILE A 681 -44.92 22.33 31.95
C ILE A 681 -45.48 21.84 33.31
N ASN A 682 -44.65 21.08 34.04
CA ASN A 682 -44.30 21.41 35.44
C ASN A 682 -42.95 20.79 35.87
N ASN A 683 -42.24 21.48 36.77
CA ASN A 683 -40.90 21.13 37.27
C ASN A 683 -40.95 20.23 38.51
N GLU A 684 -39.90 19.41 38.71
CA GLU A 684 -39.15 19.12 39.96
C GLU A 684 -38.23 17.91 39.67
N ALA A 685 -36.91 18.07 39.57
CA ALA A 685 -35.90 18.28 40.63
C ALA A 685 -35.57 16.99 41.43
N GLY A 686 -34.34 16.47 41.28
CA GLY A 686 -33.83 15.26 41.93
C GLY A 686 -32.56 14.70 41.26
N THR A 687 -31.44 15.44 41.34
CA THR A 687 -30.27 15.11 42.21
C THR A 687 -29.40 13.92 41.76
N SER A 688 -28.16 14.26 41.41
CA SER A 688 -27.01 13.40 41.08
C SER A 688 -26.51 12.55 42.25
N GLY A 689 -25.82 11.44 41.92
CA GLY A 689 -25.03 10.66 42.87
C GLY A 689 -23.96 9.81 42.17
N GLU A 690 -22.72 10.31 42.15
CA GLU A 690 -21.52 9.54 41.78
C GLU A 690 -21.15 8.55 42.90
N GLY A 691 -20.45 7.44 42.61
CA GLY A 691 -20.10 6.46 43.66
C GLY A 691 -19.31 5.22 43.20
N THR A 692 -18.03 5.43 42.93
CA THR A 692 -16.95 4.47 42.64
C THR A 692 -16.94 3.10 43.36
N ALA A 693 -16.56 2.07 42.59
CA ALA A 693 -15.60 0.97 42.86
C ALA A 693 -15.39 0.36 44.28
N GLY A 694 -15.27 -0.97 44.33
CA GLY A 694 -14.77 -1.75 45.48
C GLY A 694 -13.75 -2.83 45.07
N GLU A 695 -12.80 -3.14 45.96
CA GLU A 695 -11.61 -3.98 45.73
C GLU A 695 -11.73 -5.44 46.23
N GLY A 696 -10.78 -6.30 45.79
CA GLY A 696 -10.35 -7.52 46.50
C GLY A 696 -10.89 -8.87 45.97
N THR A 697 -10.16 -10.00 46.02
CA THR A 697 -8.78 -10.29 46.49
C THR A 697 -8.24 -11.60 45.87
N ALA A 698 -6.97 -11.92 46.11
CA ALA A 698 -6.12 -12.91 45.40
C ALA A 698 -6.40 -14.43 45.63
N GLY A 699 -5.76 -15.26 44.78
CA GLY A 699 -5.60 -16.71 44.93
C GLY A 699 -4.26 -17.22 44.34
N GLU A 700 -3.62 -18.16 45.03
CA GLU A 700 -2.21 -18.58 44.94
C GLU A 700 -1.76 -19.29 43.63
N GLY A 701 -0.43 -19.45 43.45
CA GLY A 701 0.19 -20.07 42.27
C GLY A 701 1.05 -21.31 42.55
N THR A 702 1.81 -21.76 41.54
CA THR A 702 2.77 -22.89 41.61
C THR A 702 4.06 -22.60 40.82
N ALA A 703 5.14 -23.33 41.11
CA ALA A 703 6.50 -23.06 40.62
C ALA A 703 7.25 -24.32 40.16
N GLY A 704 8.31 -24.13 39.36
CA GLY A 704 9.22 -25.17 38.84
C GLY A 704 9.21 -25.23 37.29
N GLU A 705 10.30 -25.44 36.57
CA GLU A 705 11.72 -25.65 36.94
C GLU A 705 12.65 -24.98 35.91
N GLY A 706 13.90 -24.70 36.29
CA GLY A 706 14.95 -24.28 35.36
C GLY A 706 16.05 -25.34 35.24
N THR A 707 16.73 -25.40 34.10
CA THR A 707 17.92 -26.23 33.88
C THR A 707 19.10 -25.38 33.42
N ALA A 708 20.32 -25.77 33.83
CA ALA A 708 21.53 -24.99 33.64
C ALA A 708 22.64 -25.82 33.00
N GLY A 709 23.31 -25.22 32.00
CA GLY A 709 24.76 -25.32 31.75
C GLY A 709 25.38 -26.66 31.38
N GLU A 710 25.93 -26.71 30.17
CA GLU A 710 27.23 -27.36 29.92
C GLU A 710 28.16 -26.38 29.20
N GLY A 711 29.46 -26.43 29.54
CA GLY A 711 30.51 -25.67 28.87
C GLY A 711 31.74 -26.55 28.67
N THR A 712 32.58 -26.20 27.70
CA THR A 712 33.85 -26.90 27.43
C THR A 712 35.01 -25.92 27.28
N ALA A 713 36.19 -26.36 27.72
CA ALA A 713 37.41 -25.57 27.77
C ALA A 713 38.06 -25.40 26.39
N GLY A 714 38.88 -24.36 26.23
CA GLY A 714 39.53 -24.02 24.96
C GLY A 714 40.95 -24.56 24.80
N GLU A 715 41.52 -24.25 23.63
CA GLU A 715 42.96 -24.35 23.34
C GLU A 715 43.42 -23.03 22.71
N GLY A 716 44.58 -22.53 23.11
CA GLY A 716 45.25 -21.40 22.48
C GLY A 716 46.35 -21.86 21.52
N THR A 717 46.83 -20.98 20.64
CA THR A 717 48.11 -21.16 19.95
C THR A 717 48.73 -19.81 19.57
N ALA A 718 50.04 -19.83 19.33
CA ALA A 718 50.89 -18.64 19.33
C ALA A 718 50.66 -17.69 18.15
N GLY A 719 50.98 -16.41 18.36
CA GLY A 719 51.14 -15.45 17.27
C GLY A 719 52.51 -15.57 16.59
N GLU A 720 52.53 -15.42 15.27
CA GLU A 720 53.74 -15.13 14.50
C GLU A 720 53.62 -13.72 13.93
N GLY A 721 54.66 -12.91 14.13
CA GLY A 721 54.76 -11.58 13.53
C GLY A 721 55.74 -11.59 12.36
N THR A 722 55.41 -10.84 11.31
CA THR A 722 56.36 -10.34 10.31
C THR A 722 56.01 -8.86 10.10
N ALA A 723 56.83 -7.94 10.61
CA ALA A 723 58.05 -7.45 9.95
C ALA A 723 57.70 -6.75 8.63
N GLY A 724 57.56 -5.43 8.70
CA GLY A 724 57.37 -4.60 7.51
C GLY A 724 58.70 -4.32 6.81
N GLU A 725 58.67 -4.27 5.48
CA GLU A 725 59.73 -3.66 4.68
C GLU A 725 59.32 -2.23 4.35
N GLY A 726 60.14 -1.27 4.80
CA GLY A 726 60.06 0.10 4.32
C GLY A 726 61.04 0.31 3.17
N THR A 727 60.67 1.14 2.20
CA THR A 727 61.61 1.78 1.28
C THR A 727 61.46 3.29 1.40
N ALA A 728 62.52 3.93 1.86
CA ALA A 728 62.63 5.39 1.98
C ALA A 728 63.59 5.95 0.92
N GLY A 729 63.43 7.23 0.60
CA GLY A 729 64.33 8.02 -0.24
C GLY A 729 63.59 8.78 -1.36
N GLU A 730 63.91 10.04 -1.67
CA GLU A 730 64.87 10.95 -1.03
C GLU A 730 64.56 12.43 -1.40
N THR A 731 64.40 13.28 -0.38
CA THR A 731 64.92 14.66 -0.20
C THR A 731 64.97 15.71 -1.33
N GLY A 732 64.56 16.95 -0.99
CA GLY A 732 64.90 18.19 -1.71
C GLY A 732 63.93 19.38 -1.45
N ALA A 733 63.73 19.87 -0.22
CA ALA A 733 64.60 20.82 0.52
C ALA A 733 64.56 22.31 0.07
N ALA A 734 63.77 23.14 0.78
CA ALA A 734 64.03 24.57 1.02
C ALA A 734 63.27 25.06 2.29
N THR A 735 63.78 26.07 2.99
CA THR A 735 63.44 26.38 4.40
C THR A 735 62.97 27.82 4.60
N VAL A 736 61.87 28.05 5.35
CA VAL A 736 61.70 29.22 6.25
C VAL A 736 60.84 28.80 7.47
N LYS A 737 61.16 29.31 8.67
CA LYS A 737 60.31 29.23 9.88
C LYS A 737 59.74 30.60 10.23
N SER A 738 58.45 30.69 10.56
CA SER A 738 57.90 31.77 11.41
C SER A 738 56.52 31.45 12.00
N THR A 739 56.48 31.29 13.32
CA THR A 739 55.42 31.70 14.28
C THR A 739 53.94 31.41 14.03
N GLU A 740 53.39 30.53 14.87
CA GLU A 740 52.11 30.61 15.61
C GLU A 740 50.92 31.38 15.01
N ALA A 741 49.97 30.62 14.45
CA ALA A 741 48.53 30.74 14.72
C ALA A 741 47.87 29.39 14.37
N ASP A 742 46.78 29.00 15.05
CA ASP A 742 46.01 27.80 14.70
C ASP A 742 45.36 27.98 13.31
N VAL A 743 45.99 27.42 12.29
CA VAL A 743 45.36 27.16 10.99
C VAL A 743 44.82 25.74 11.04
N ILE A 744 43.50 25.60 10.92
CA ILE A 744 42.90 24.32 10.56
C ILE A 744 43.35 24.06 9.12
N ASP A 745 44.30 23.14 8.92
CA ASP A 745 44.68 22.68 7.58
C ASP A 745 43.42 22.09 6.93
N GLU A 746 42.80 22.82 6.02
CA GLU A 746 41.77 22.28 5.15
C GLU A 746 42.39 21.12 4.35
N PRO A 747 41.76 19.93 4.34
CA PRO A 747 42.35 18.78 3.67
C PRO A 747 42.44 19.06 2.17
N ILE A 748 43.67 19.06 1.62
CA ILE A 748 43.91 19.26 0.19
C ILE A 748 43.16 18.19 -0.60
N VAL A 749 42.09 18.58 -1.29
CA VAL A 749 41.25 17.66 -2.07
C VAL A 749 41.85 17.45 -3.46
N GLU A 750 42.38 16.25 -3.72
CA GLU A 750 42.81 15.84 -5.05
C GLU A 750 41.62 15.34 -5.89
N THR A 751 41.07 16.17 -6.78
CA THR A 751 39.91 15.82 -7.64
C THR A 751 40.11 14.58 -8.52
N GLU A 752 41.36 14.22 -8.85
CA GLU A 752 41.67 13.02 -9.64
C GLU A 752 41.80 11.74 -8.81
N ARG A 753 41.91 11.84 -7.48
CA ARG A 753 42.12 10.70 -6.59
C ARG A 753 40.84 10.34 -5.86
N ARG A 754 40.53 9.05 -5.78
CA ARG A 754 39.44 8.58 -4.92
C ARG A 754 39.76 8.85 -3.43
N PRO A 755 38.85 9.48 -2.68
CA PRO A 755 38.96 9.62 -1.23
C PRO A 755 39.12 8.26 -0.53
N GLN A 756 40.04 8.20 0.44
CA GLN A 756 40.36 6.98 1.20
C GLN A 756 39.82 7.02 2.63
N THR A 757 39.69 8.21 3.23
CA THR A 757 39.10 8.40 4.56
C THR A 757 37.68 8.99 4.46
N ARG A 758 36.95 9.00 5.58
CA ARG A 758 35.61 9.62 5.63
C ARG A 758 35.72 11.15 5.54
N GLU A 759 36.78 11.68 6.11
CA GLU A 759 37.11 13.10 6.19
C GLU A 759 37.50 13.62 4.80
N GLU A 760 38.37 12.89 4.07
CA GLU A 760 38.64 13.15 2.64
C GLU A 760 37.35 13.09 1.81
N ALA A 761 36.45 12.13 2.09
CA ALA A 761 35.23 11.97 1.32
C ALA A 761 34.19 13.08 1.55
N LEU A 762 34.09 13.63 2.77
CA LEU A 762 33.23 14.77 3.07
C LEU A 762 33.77 16.05 2.41
N ALA A 763 35.06 16.34 2.57
CA ALA A 763 35.70 17.47 1.89
C ALA A 763 35.65 17.35 0.36
N TYR A 764 35.68 16.13 -0.19
CA TYR A 764 35.52 15.90 -1.62
C TYR A 764 34.12 16.26 -2.14
N LEU A 765 33.08 16.17 -1.30
CA LEU A 765 31.72 16.50 -1.69
C LEU A 765 31.37 17.98 -1.48
N GLU A 766 32.20 18.75 -0.77
CA GLU A 766 31.98 20.18 -0.51
C GLU A 766 32.89 21.04 -1.41
N ILE A 767 32.30 22.05 -2.06
CA ILE A 767 32.97 22.97 -3.00
C ILE A 767 32.30 24.35 -2.86
N GLU A 768 33.00 25.35 -2.30
CA GLU A 768 32.54 26.74 -2.18
C GLU A 768 31.08 26.92 -1.69
N ASN A 769 30.71 26.17 -0.65
CA ASN A 769 29.37 26.10 -0.04
C ASN A 769 28.28 25.37 -0.87
N ILE A 770 28.68 24.64 -1.91
CA ILE A 770 27.83 23.66 -2.61
C ILE A 770 28.24 22.26 -2.19
N THR A 771 27.26 21.44 -1.79
CA THR A 771 27.46 20.02 -1.47
C THR A 771 26.96 19.17 -2.63
N ILE A 772 27.86 18.36 -3.21
CA ILE A 772 27.50 17.27 -4.12
C ILE A 772 26.67 16.25 -3.32
N THR A 773 25.38 16.19 -3.59
CA THR A 773 24.46 15.34 -2.85
C THR A 773 24.55 13.89 -3.33
N LEU A 774 24.06 12.97 -2.49
CA LEU A 774 23.90 11.57 -2.89
C LEU A 774 22.94 11.42 -4.10
N VAL A 775 21.98 12.34 -4.26
CA VAL A 775 21.03 12.35 -5.38
C VAL A 775 21.73 12.69 -6.69
N ASP A 776 22.57 13.74 -6.69
CA ASP A 776 23.36 14.15 -7.87
C ASP A 776 24.23 12.98 -8.36
N ILE A 777 24.99 12.38 -7.43
CA ILE A 777 25.86 11.22 -7.74
C ILE A 777 25.02 10.04 -8.25
N HIS A 778 23.86 9.77 -7.66
CA HIS A 778 23.02 8.64 -8.05
C HIS A 778 22.45 8.79 -9.47
N LEU A 779 21.95 9.98 -9.83
CA LEU A 779 21.42 10.25 -11.17
C LEU A 779 22.51 10.09 -12.24
N VAL A 780 23.69 10.70 -12.02
CA VAL A 780 24.83 10.60 -12.94
C VAL A 780 25.37 9.16 -13.01
N SER A 781 25.41 8.43 -11.89
CA SER A 781 25.83 7.02 -11.86
C SER A 781 24.89 6.11 -12.66
N ASN A 782 23.58 6.36 -12.63
CA ASN A 782 22.62 5.62 -13.43
C ASN A 782 22.75 5.93 -14.93
N ASP A 783 22.98 7.19 -15.32
CA ASP A 783 23.17 7.53 -16.74
C ASP A 783 24.44 6.87 -17.30
N ILE A 784 25.56 6.93 -16.57
CA ILE A 784 26.78 6.18 -16.91
C ILE A 784 26.51 4.68 -17.03
N ALA A 785 25.75 4.10 -16.09
CA ALA A 785 25.43 2.67 -16.11
C ALA A 785 24.61 2.29 -17.36
N VAL A 786 23.50 3.00 -17.61
CA VAL A 786 22.55 2.71 -18.69
C VAL A 786 23.17 2.93 -20.06
N LYS A 787 23.88 4.06 -20.29
CA LYS A 787 24.61 4.31 -21.54
C LYS A 787 25.56 3.18 -21.91
N ASN A 788 26.21 2.57 -20.92
CA ASN A 788 27.22 1.52 -21.12
C ASN A 788 26.67 0.09 -21.03
N GLY A 789 25.36 -0.11 -21.11
CA GLY A 789 24.74 -1.44 -21.10
C GLY A 789 24.84 -2.18 -19.76
N TYR A 790 25.07 -1.45 -18.67
CA TYR A 790 24.84 -1.95 -17.31
C TYR A 790 23.39 -1.68 -16.90
N ARG A 791 22.87 -2.50 -15.98
CA ARG A 791 21.60 -2.17 -15.32
C ARG A 791 21.78 -0.92 -14.47
N ASP A 792 20.71 -0.16 -14.30
CA ASP A 792 20.63 0.91 -13.33
C ASP A 792 20.78 0.37 -11.89
N LEU A 793 21.33 1.21 -10.99
CA LEU A 793 21.82 0.78 -9.69
C LEU A 793 20.69 0.38 -8.73
N ASP A 794 19.62 1.18 -8.67
CA ASP A 794 18.55 1.00 -7.68
C ASP A 794 17.17 0.62 -8.27
N TYR A 795 16.74 1.23 -9.39
CA TYR A 795 15.37 1.01 -9.89
C TYR A 795 15.20 -0.31 -10.66
N LYS A 796 16.30 -0.89 -11.18
CA LYS A 796 16.34 -2.14 -11.98
C LYS A 796 15.36 -2.12 -13.16
N VAL A 797 15.17 -0.94 -13.75
CA VAL A 797 14.31 -0.70 -14.91
C VAL A 797 15.01 -1.11 -16.21
N PHE A 798 16.34 -1.06 -16.25
CA PHE A 798 17.15 -1.39 -17.42
C PHE A 798 17.83 -2.75 -17.23
N GLU A 799 17.70 -3.62 -18.23
CA GLU A 799 18.41 -4.91 -18.25
C GLU A 799 19.84 -4.71 -18.75
N GLY A 800 20.82 -5.22 -17.99
CA GLY A 800 22.23 -5.07 -18.32
C GLY A 800 23.16 -5.73 -17.32
N ASN A 801 24.46 -5.63 -17.57
CA ASN A 801 25.50 -6.14 -16.67
C ASN A 801 25.43 -5.45 -15.29
N ASN A 802 25.94 -6.09 -14.24
CA ASN A 802 25.97 -5.49 -12.91
C ASN A 802 26.91 -4.25 -12.90
N PRO A 803 26.43 -3.02 -12.62
CA PRO A 803 27.26 -1.80 -12.62
C PRO A 803 28.42 -1.84 -11.60
N ASN A 804 28.30 -2.70 -10.58
CA ASN A 804 29.38 -2.96 -9.62
C ASN A 804 30.53 -3.82 -10.19
N TRP A 805 30.47 -4.22 -11.47
CA TRP A 805 31.47 -5.05 -12.17
C TRP A 805 32.15 -4.31 -13.34
N ILE A 806 32.39 -3.00 -13.22
CA ILE A 806 33.37 -2.33 -14.08
C ILE A 806 34.77 -2.87 -13.81
N TYR A 807 35.63 -2.89 -14.83
CA TYR A 807 36.98 -3.44 -14.76
C TYR A 807 37.98 -2.48 -15.39
N THR A 808 39.20 -2.46 -14.83
CA THR A 808 40.28 -1.56 -15.28
C THR A 808 40.60 -1.78 -16.76
N GLY A 809 40.72 -0.69 -17.52
CA GLY A 809 40.90 -0.69 -18.97
C GLY A 809 39.60 -0.76 -19.78
N ASN A 810 38.44 -0.90 -19.15
CA ASN A 810 37.15 -0.71 -19.82
C ASN A 810 36.97 0.78 -20.17
N VAL A 811 36.41 1.08 -21.35
CA VAL A 811 36.03 2.45 -21.73
C VAL A 811 34.53 2.63 -21.46
N LEU A 812 34.16 3.76 -20.87
CA LEU A 812 32.77 4.14 -20.60
C LEU A 812 32.43 5.43 -21.36
N GLU A 813 31.28 5.44 -22.04
CA GLU A 813 30.66 6.67 -22.55
C GLU A 813 30.04 7.44 -21.38
N MET A 814 30.37 8.73 -21.28
CA MET A 814 29.92 9.62 -20.21
C MET A 814 28.63 10.38 -20.61
N PRO A 815 27.89 10.96 -19.64
CA PRO A 815 26.68 11.76 -19.91
C PRO A 815 26.88 12.87 -20.94
N ASP A 816 28.04 13.53 -20.92
CA ASP A 816 28.45 14.61 -21.83
C ASP A 816 28.96 14.13 -23.21
N GLY A 817 28.97 12.81 -23.45
CA GLY A 817 29.49 12.20 -24.68
C GLY A 817 31.01 12.03 -24.72
N THR A 818 31.73 12.33 -23.62
CA THR A 818 33.17 12.02 -23.51
C THR A 818 33.39 10.53 -23.22
N GLU A 819 34.60 10.03 -23.46
CA GLU A 819 35.02 8.67 -23.10
C GLU A 819 35.91 8.68 -21.85
N TYR A 820 35.64 7.77 -20.90
CA TYR A 820 36.46 7.58 -19.71
C TYR A 820 37.02 6.15 -19.64
N THR A 821 38.34 6.02 -19.51
CA THR A 821 39.00 4.72 -19.30
C THR A 821 39.08 4.40 -17.82
N VAL A 822 38.38 3.35 -17.38
CA VAL A 822 38.30 2.89 -15.99
C VAL A 822 39.69 2.51 -15.46
N GLN A 823 40.08 3.13 -14.35
CA GLN A 823 41.35 2.90 -13.66
C GLN A 823 41.22 1.81 -12.57
N ARG A 824 42.30 1.58 -11.81
CA ARG A 824 42.32 0.55 -10.75
C ARG A 824 41.81 1.15 -9.44
N GLY A 825 40.63 0.72 -8.99
CA GLY A 825 40.00 1.16 -7.75
C GLY A 825 38.76 2.03 -7.95
N ASP A 826 38.45 2.37 -9.20
CA ASP A 826 37.25 3.08 -9.58
C ASP A 826 35.97 2.32 -9.23
N SER A 827 34.91 3.10 -8.99
CA SER A 827 33.52 2.66 -9.01
C SER A 827 32.73 3.65 -9.85
N ILE A 828 31.59 3.24 -10.43
CA ILE A 828 30.72 4.17 -11.18
C ILE A 828 30.34 5.38 -10.31
N TRP A 829 30.09 5.17 -9.01
CA TRP A 829 29.84 6.23 -8.03
C TRP A 829 30.97 7.26 -7.92
N PHE A 830 32.24 6.83 -7.92
CA PHE A 830 33.38 7.75 -7.89
C PHE A 830 33.59 8.45 -9.24
N ILE A 831 33.41 7.74 -10.35
CA ILE A 831 33.48 8.34 -11.70
C ILE A 831 32.40 9.43 -11.86
N ALA A 832 31.19 9.18 -11.36
CA ALA A 832 30.09 10.14 -11.31
C ALA A 832 30.42 11.35 -10.42
N SER A 833 30.87 11.15 -9.18
CA SER A 833 31.19 12.27 -8.28
C SER A 833 32.36 13.11 -8.79
N ARG A 834 33.37 12.51 -9.45
CA ARG A 834 34.46 13.21 -10.15
C ARG A 834 33.98 14.02 -11.35
N MET A 835 33.00 13.51 -12.11
CA MET A 835 32.39 14.27 -13.21
C MET A 835 31.67 15.52 -12.67
N ILE A 836 30.82 15.35 -11.66
CA ILE A 836 30.08 16.46 -11.04
C ILE A 836 31.06 17.48 -10.42
N ARG A 837 32.10 17.03 -9.71
CA ARG A 837 33.11 17.91 -9.10
C ARG A 837 33.84 18.77 -10.12
N ARG A 838 34.35 18.17 -11.22
CA ARG A 838 35.04 18.92 -12.28
C ARG A 838 34.13 19.95 -12.97
N GLU A 839 32.87 19.60 -13.15
CA GLU A 839 31.86 20.53 -13.69
C GLU A 839 31.61 21.69 -12.72
N LEU A 840 31.38 21.41 -11.43
CA LEU A 840 31.20 22.43 -10.40
C LEU A 840 32.43 23.35 -10.25
N GLU A 841 33.64 22.81 -10.24
CA GLU A 841 34.89 23.59 -10.18
C GLU A 841 35.01 24.55 -11.39
N THR A 842 34.50 24.16 -12.56
CA THR A 842 34.49 25.01 -13.76
C THR A 842 33.35 26.03 -13.72
N ASP A 843 32.16 25.59 -13.31
CA ASP A 843 30.94 26.39 -13.34
C ASP A 843 30.90 27.44 -12.22
N LEU A 844 31.49 27.17 -11.06
CA LEU A 844 31.62 28.15 -9.97
C LEU A 844 32.60 29.28 -10.33
N LEU A 845 33.74 28.96 -10.94
CA LEU A 845 34.65 29.96 -11.48
C LEU A 845 33.95 30.83 -12.53
N ARG A 846 33.20 30.21 -13.45
CA ARG A 846 32.45 30.95 -14.47
C ARG A 846 31.30 31.78 -13.88
N LEU A 847 30.61 31.28 -12.85
CA LEU A 847 29.58 32.02 -12.13
C LEU A 847 30.18 33.26 -11.45
N ALA A 848 31.34 33.15 -10.81
CA ALA A 848 32.03 34.28 -10.19
C ALA A 848 32.47 35.34 -11.22
N GLU A 849 32.90 34.92 -12.43
CA GLU A 849 33.19 35.84 -13.54
C GLU A 849 31.92 36.59 -14.01
N LEU A 850 30.78 35.89 -14.14
CA LEU A 850 29.50 36.48 -14.54
C LEU A 850 28.92 37.39 -13.46
N GLU A 851 28.98 36.99 -12.19
CA GLU A 851 28.64 37.83 -11.02
C GLU A 851 29.49 39.10 -11.00
N THR A 852 30.80 39.01 -11.29
CA THR A 852 31.69 40.18 -11.35
C THR A 852 31.30 41.12 -12.49
N ARG A 853 31.10 40.59 -13.71
CA ARG A 853 30.68 41.38 -14.89
C ARG A 853 29.34 42.06 -14.69
N PHE A 854 28.36 41.37 -14.12
CA PHE A 854 27.04 41.95 -13.84
C PHE A 854 27.12 43.16 -12.88
N ASN A 855 28.03 43.10 -11.90
CA ASN A 855 28.24 44.19 -10.96
C ASN A 855 29.09 45.37 -11.51
N GLU A 856 29.49 45.36 -12.79
CA GLU A 856 30.23 46.48 -13.39
C GLU A 856 29.33 47.71 -13.62
N PRO A 857 29.74 48.92 -13.18
CA PRO A 857 28.90 50.11 -13.27
C PRO A 857 28.80 50.61 -14.72
N GLY A 858 27.65 50.38 -15.34
CA GLY A 858 27.32 50.86 -16.68
C GLY A 858 27.16 49.77 -17.74
N ILE A 859 26.97 48.51 -17.33
CA ILE A 859 26.60 47.39 -18.22
C ILE A 859 25.39 47.75 -19.11
N ASP A 860 25.42 47.33 -20.38
CA ASP A 860 24.32 47.57 -21.32
C ASP A 860 23.30 46.42 -21.36
N GLU A 861 22.13 46.70 -21.93
CA GLU A 861 21.00 45.76 -21.99
C GLU A 861 21.30 44.50 -22.81
N ALA A 862 22.20 44.58 -23.79
CA ALA A 862 22.61 43.44 -24.60
C ALA A 862 23.60 42.53 -23.84
N GLU A 863 24.54 43.12 -23.09
CA GLU A 863 25.43 42.35 -22.22
C GLU A 863 24.68 41.72 -21.05
N MET A 864 23.71 42.43 -20.45
CA MET A 864 22.85 41.87 -19.41
C MET A 864 22.03 40.67 -19.92
N THR A 865 21.47 40.77 -21.13
CA THR A 865 20.78 39.66 -21.80
C THR A 865 21.73 38.49 -22.06
N SER A 866 22.95 38.76 -22.53
CA SER A 866 23.98 37.72 -22.74
C SER A 866 24.40 37.01 -21.44
N ILE A 867 24.44 37.71 -20.30
CA ILE A 867 24.71 37.09 -18.99
C ILE A 867 23.53 36.20 -18.57
N GLN A 868 22.28 36.66 -18.76
CA GLN A 868 21.09 35.87 -18.45
C GLN A 868 21.02 34.58 -19.29
N GLU A 869 21.24 34.66 -20.61
CA GLU A 869 21.31 33.48 -21.50
C GLU A 869 22.40 32.49 -21.07
N GLU A 870 23.56 32.98 -20.63
CA GLU A 870 24.66 32.12 -20.16
C GLU A 870 24.33 31.45 -18.81
N LEU A 871 23.70 32.16 -17.88
CA LEU A 871 23.22 31.61 -16.60
C LEU A 871 22.09 30.59 -16.80
N GLU A 872 21.13 30.85 -17.69
CA GLU A 872 20.10 29.86 -18.06
C GLU A 872 20.72 28.60 -18.65
N SER A 873 21.72 28.75 -19.53
CA SER A 873 22.49 27.63 -20.10
C SER A 873 23.20 26.82 -19.02
N MET A 874 23.82 27.48 -18.03
CA MET A 874 24.45 26.84 -16.88
C MET A 874 23.45 26.07 -16.01
N ALA A 875 22.29 26.67 -15.67
CA ALA A 875 21.24 26.04 -14.88
C ALA A 875 20.65 24.79 -15.59
N LEU A 876 20.52 24.84 -16.93
CA LEU A 876 20.03 23.73 -17.74
C LEU A 876 21.03 22.56 -17.85
N ARG A 877 22.34 22.84 -17.89
CA ARG A 877 23.37 21.81 -18.08
C ARG A 877 23.95 21.22 -16.79
N THR A 878 23.85 21.94 -15.66
CA THR A 878 24.49 21.51 -14.41
C THR A 878 23.86 20.25 -13.82
N LYS A 879 24.72 19.36 -13.30
CA LYS A 879 24.39 18.09 -12.65
C LYS A 879 24.22 18.21 -11.13
N SER A 880 24.36 19.40 -10.55
CA SER A 880 24.08 19.67 -9.13
C SER A 880 22.76 20.40 -8.96
N GLU A 881 21.84 19.82 -8.20
CA GLU A 881 20.57 20.49 -7.86
C GLU A 881 20.80 21.80 -7.08
N GLN A 882 21.79 21.83 -6.17
CA GLN A 882 22.10 23.04 -5.38
C GLN A 882 22.68 24.19 -6.23
N LEU A 883 23.56 23.89 -7.20
CA LEU A 883 24.02 24.94 -8.13
C LEU A 883 22.87 25.43 -9.01
N ARG A 884 22.01 24.52 -9.50
CA ARG A 884 20.83 24.89 -10.29
C ARG A 884 19.89 25.79 -9.49
N GLU A 885 19.65 25.48 -8.22
CA GLU A 885 18.83 26.31 -7.33
C GLU A 885 19.46 27.69 -7.10
N ARG A 886 20.78 27.78 -6.85
CA ARG A 886 21.48 29.06 -6.71
C ARG A 886 21.32 29.94 -7.96
N ILE A 887 21.59 29.40 -9.15
CA ILE A 887 21.50 30.16 -10.41
C ILE A 887 20.04 30.52 -10.71
N THR A 888 19.09 29.61 -10.47
CA THR A 888 17.66 29.86 -10.69
C THR A 888 17.13 30.95 -9.76
N ASN A 889 17.59 31.00 -8.51
CA ASN A 889 17.26 32.06 -7.57
C ASN A 889 17.83 33.42 -8.01
N GLN A 890 19.05 33.45 -8.55
CA GLN A 890 19.64 34.68 -9.15
C GLN A 890 18.88 35.16 -10.40
N LEU A 891 18.45 34.24 -11.28
CA LEU A 891 17.61 34.59 -12.42
C LEU A 891 16.25 35.16 -11.96
N ASN A 892 15.64 34.56 -10.93
CA ASN A 892 14.35 34.99 -10.38
C ASN A 892 14.41 36.29 -9.56
N SER A 893 15.55 36.66 -8.97
CA SER A 893 15.74 37.98 -8.34
C SER A 893 15.88 39.11 -9.36
N GLY A 894 16.02 38.78 -10.65
CA GLY A 894 16.31 39.73 -11.72
C GLY A 894 17.80 40.06 -11.84
N LEU A 895 18.65 39.10 -11.43
CA LEU A 895 20.00 39.25 -10.87
C LEU A 895 19.98 39.94 -9.50
#